data_AF-A0A6G0HPF2-F1
#
_entry.id   AF-A0A6G0HPF2-F1
#
_cell.length_a   1.000
_cell.length_b   1.000
_cell.length_c   1.000
_cell.angle_alpha   90.00
_cell.angle_beta   90.00
_cell.angle_gamma   90.00
#
_symmetry.space_group_name_H-M   'P 1'
#
loop_
_entity.id
_entity.type
_entity.pdbx_description
1 polymer ?
#
loop_
_entity_poly.entity_id
_entity_poly.type
_entity_poly.pdbx_seq_one_letter_code
_entity_poly.pdbx_strand_id
1 'polypeptide(L)'
;MLRLVLLLLMWTWTSSALVRVPLRRMSSIRTQLRADGRLHEFLKEHRPDMFNRRYAQCYPPGTPSLRLGRSTEKIYNFMDAQYYGEITLGTPEQNFSVVFDTGSADLWVPSSYCVSQACVLHKHFRAFESTSFHHDGRTFGIHYGSGHLLGVMARDTLKIGDLKVLNQEFGESVYEPGSVFVMARFDGVLGMGYPSLAEILGNPVFDSMLAQKTVDEPVFSFYLSRKTRSSNPEGELLLGGKDESLYTGPINWVPVTAKGYWQIKMDSVAVQGASSFCPHGCQAIVDTGTSLIAGPTYDIISLQQLIGATPTNIGEYLIDCARLSSLPHVTFVLGGTEYTLTAEHYVRKVGKLCFLLDKKIGVNQPKRMENVKILIANTGMDTDKIKIFGSRVRVDSTAKVAEIELAEKEKMKEKVDRILKHGINCFINRQLIYNYPEQLFAQAGVMAIEHADFAGVERLALVTGGEITSTFDHPEMVKLGHCKLIEEVMIGEDTLIHFSGVAMGEACTVVLRGATQQILDEAERSLHDALCVLAQTVKEPRTVYGGGCSEMLMAKVVTDLANRTPGKEAVAMESFAKALRMLPTTIADNAGYDSADLVAQLRAAHQDNKTTFGLNMSEGTVGNMAELGVTESFQVKRQVLLSASEAAEMILRVDNIIKAAPRSVHRTFVFSVYLRLTRTGRHVTLFKMT
;
A
#
# COMPACT_ATOMS: atom_id res chain seq x y z
N MET A 1 -11.34 -55.17 51.81
CA MET A 1 -10.41 -54.02 51.84
C MET A 1 -9.42 -54.03 50.67
N LEU A 2 -8.77 -55.15 50.31
CA LEU A 2 -7.78 -55.20 49.22
C LEU A 2 -8.36 -55.02 47.79
N ARG A 3 -9.61 -55.45 47.53
CA ARG A 3 -10.26 -55.31 46.20
C ARG A 3 -10.81 -53.91 45.89
N LEU A 4 -11.07 -53.07 46.90
CA LEU A 4 -11.54 -51.70 46.67
C LEU A 4 -10.38 -50.74 46.37
N VAL A 5 -9.19 -51.01 46.93
CA VAL A 5 -7.98 -50.22 46.69
C VAL A 5 -7.42 -50.46 45.29
N LEU A 6 -7.55 -51.68 44.75
CA LEU A 6 -7.15 -52.01 43.36
C LEU A 6 -8.05 -51.36 42.29
N LEU A 7 -9.34 -51.14 42.58
CA LEU A 7 -10.26 -50.44 41.67
C LEU A 7 -10.07 -48.92 41.69
N LEU A 8 -9.68 -48.34 42.83
CA LEU A 8 -9.30 -46.93 42.93
C LEU A 8 -7.91 -46.63 42.33
N LEU A 9 -7.01 -47.60 42.29
CA LEU A 9 -5.70 -47.48 41.62
C LEU A 9 -5.75 -47.67 40.09
N MET A 10 -6.84 -48.22 39.53
CA MET A 10 -7.03 -48.32 38.08
C MET A 10 -7.77 -47.12 37.47
N TRP A 11 -8.14 -46.12 38.29
CA TRP A 11 -8.76 -44.87 37.88
C TRP A 11 -7.86 -43.64 38.10
N THR A 12 -6.55 -43.83 38.25
CA THR A 12 -5.61 -42.82 37.76
C THR A 12 -5.47 -43.03 36.26
N TRP A 13 -6.51 -42.63 35.52
CA TRP A 13 -6.28 -42.24 34.13
C TRP A 13 -5.22 -41.15 34.23
N THR A 14 -4.01 -41.46 33.76
CA THR A 14 -3.09 -40.43 33.31
C THR A 14 -3.88 -39.62 32.30
N SER A 15 -4.43 -38.49 32.73
CA SER A 15 -4.92 -37.48 31.81
C SER A 15 -3.67 -37.09 31.01
N SER A 16 -3.52 -37.67 29.82
CA SER A 16 -2.57 -37.22 28.82
C SER A 16 -2.91 -35.77 28.54
N ALA A 17 -2.23 -34.87 29.25
CA ALA A 17 -2.38 -33.45 29.05
C ALA A 17 -1.71 -33.13 27.72
N LEU A 18 -2.50 -33.16 26.64
CA LEU A 18 -2.08 -32.63 25.35
C LEU A 18 -1.48 -31.24 25.56
N VAL A 19 -0.23 -31.04 25.12
CA VAL A 19 0.44 -29.77 25.33
C VAL A 19 -0.09 -28.76 24.34
N ARG A 20 -0.80 -27.77 24.88
CA ARG A 20 -1.41 -26.65 24.14
C ARG A 20 -0.53 -25.43 24.26
N VAL A 21 -0.05 -24.95 23.11
CA VAL A 21 0.74 -23.73 23.00
C VAL A 21 -0.17 -22.62 22.49
N PRO A 22 -0.48 -21.60 23.29
CA PRO A 22 -1.30 -20.48 22.85
C PRO A 22 -0.56 -19.66 21.78
N LEU A 23 -1.24 -19.38 20.67
CA LEU A 23 -0.73 -18.56 19.58
C LEU A 23 -1.38 -17.18 19.61
N ARG A 24 -0.54 -16.15 19.52
CA ARG A 24 -0.96 -14.74 19.49
C ARG A 24 -0.91 -14.20 18.07
N ARG A 25 -1.98 -13.50 17.67
CA ARG A 25 -2.06 -12.88 16.35
C ARG A 25 -1.44 -11.49 16.34
N MET A 26 -0.73 -11.12 15.27
CA MET A 26 -0.14 -9.80 15.05
C MET A 26 -0.39 -9.28 13.62
N SER A 27 -0.19 -7.97 13.43
CA SER A 27 -0.14 -7.37 12.09
C SER A 27 1.16 -7.76 11.39
N SER A 28 1.06 -8.28 10.17
CA SER A 28 2.24 -8.71 9.42
C SER A 28 3.18 -7.53 9.09
N ILE A 29 4.48 -7.78 8.95
CA ILE A 29 5.48 -6.75 8.61
C ILE A 29 5.08 -6.00 7.34
N ARG A 30 4.55 -6.70 6.33
CA ARG A 30 4.02 -6.08 5.11
C ARG A 30 2.90 -5.07 5.40
N THR A 31 2.04 -5.39 6.36
CA THR A 31 0.94 -4.52 6.77
C THR A 31 1.46 -3.29 7.50
N GLN A 32 2.46 -3.45 8.36
CA GLN A 32 3.11 -2.35 9.07
C GLN A 32 3.86 -1.42 8.10
N LEU A 33 4.71 -1.99 7.24
CA LEU A 33 5.42 -1.26 6.18
C LEU A 33 4.46 -0.51 5.25
N ARG A 34 3.27 -1.06 4.98
CA ARG A 34 2.24 -0.38 4.20
C ARG A 34 1.62 0.78 4.97
N ALA A 35 1.32 0.60 6.26
CA ALA A 35 0.80 1.67 7.12
C ALA A 35 1.80 2.84 7.22
N ASP A 36 3.10 2.53 7.23
CA ASP A 36 4.17 3.51 7.30
C ASP A 36 4.56 4.11 5.93
N GLY A 37 3.96 3.63 4.83
CA GLY A 37 4.26 4.09 3.46
C GLY A 37 5.63 3.63 2.91
N ARG A 38 6.32 2.71 3.61
CA ARG A 38 7.71 2.28 3.30
C ARG A 38 7.79 0.96 2.54
N LEU A 39 6.67 0.29 2.32
CA LEU A 39 6.62 -1.05 1.70
C LEU A 39 7.28 -1.11 0.31
N HIS A 40 7.07 -0.09 -0.52
CA HIS A 40 7.59 -0.09 -1.89
C HIS A 40 9.12 0.01 -1.93
N GLU A 41 9.69 0.93 -1.17
CA GLU A 41 11.14 1.11 -1.03
C GLU A 41 11.80 -0.15 -0.46
N PHE A 42 11.21 -0.71 0.60
CA PHE A 42 11.67 -1.95 1.21
C PHE A 42 11.76 -3.11 0.22
N LEU A 43 10.71 -3.33 -0.59
CA LEU A 43 10.67 -4.38 -1.60
C LEU A 43 11.70 -4.18 -2.73
N LYS A 44 12.05 -2.94 -3.04
CA LYS A 44 13.07 -2.61 -4.07
C LYS A 44 14.48 -2.97 -3.59
N GLU A 45 14.78 -2.70 -2.33
CA GLU A 45 16.10 -2.96 -1.74
C GLU A 45 16.34 -4.43 -1.37
N HIS A 46 15.29 -5.18 -1.04
CA HIS A 46 15.38 -6.55 -0.52
C HIS A 46 15.09 -7.62 -1.59
N ARG A 47 15.52 -7.39 -2.84
CA ARG A 47 15.47 -8.45 -3.86
C ARG A 47 16.51 -9.54 -3.56
N PRO A 48 16.14 -10.84 -3.61
CA PRO A 48 17.02 -11.96 -3.26
C PRO A 48 18.37 -11.94 -4.01
N ASP A 49 18.34 -11.51 -5.27
CA ASP A 49 19.51 -11.50 -6.16
C ASP A 49 20.52 -10.41 -5.81
N MET A 50 20.07 -9.29 -5.23
CA MET A 50 20.91 -8.16 -4.84
C MET A 50 21.77 -8.47 -3.62
N PHE A 51 21.22 -9.20 -2.64
CA PHE A 51 21.94 -9.60 -1.42
C PHE A 51 23.08 -10.59 -1.74
N ASN A 52 22.79 -11.62 -2.54
CA ASN A 52 23.80 -12.60 -2.96
C ASN A 52 24.98 -11.94 -3.67
N ARG A 53 24.72 -10.93 -4.53
CA ARG A 53 25.79 -10.16 -5.18
C ARG A 53 26.56 -9.27 -4.22
N ARG A 54 25.89 -8.65 -3.24
CA ARG A 54 26.48 -7.66 -2.32
C ARG A 54 27.34 -8.28 -1.21
N TYR A 55 27.00 -9.47 -0.74
CA TYR A 55 27.66 -10.10 0.41
C TYR A 55 28.35 -11.44 0.09
N ALA A 56 28.49 -11.81 -1.19
CA ALA A 56 29.23 -13.02 -1.60
C ALA A 56 30.64 -13.12 -0.98
N GLN A 57 31.30 -11.98 -0.82
CA GLN A 57 32.64 -11.85 -0.22
C GLN A 57 32.70 -12.07 1.30
N CYS A 58 31.54 -12.09 1.98
CA CYS A 58 31.45 -12.32 3.43
C CYS A 58 31.41 -13.83 3.79
N TYR A 59 31.37 -14.72 2.79
CA TYR A 59 31.33 -16.17 2.98
C TYR A 59 32.69 -16.81 2.65
N PRO A 60 33.17 -17.78 3.45
CA PRO A 60 34.40 -18.49 3.16
C PRO A 60 34.28 -19.31 1.85
N PRO A 61 35.36 -19.45 1.06
CA PRO A 61 35.35 -20.29 -0.12
C PRO A 61 35.12 -21.75 0.28
N GLY A 62 33.97 -22.32 -0.11
CA GLY A 62 33.66 -23.74 0.15
C GLY A 62 32.49 -24.02 1.10
N THR A 63 31.75 -23.01 1.57
CA THR A 63 30.49 -23.24 2.30
C THR A 63 29.46 -23.93 1.39
N PRO A 64 28.76 -25.00 1.84
CA PRO A 64 27.78 -25.75 1.04
C PRO A 64 26.58 -24.93 0.53
N SER A 65 26.38 -23.71 1.01
CA SER A 65 25.23 -22.84 0.72
C SER A 65 25.14 -22.35 -0.73
N LEU A 66 26.15 -22.64 -1.57
CA LEU A 66 26.14 -22.30 -3.01
C LEU A 66 25.69 -23.43 -3.94
N ARG A 67 25.30 -24.60 -3.43
CA ARG A 67 24.55 -25.55 -4.27
C ARG A 67 23.09 -25.12 -4.29
N LEU A 68 22.66 -24.49 -5.38
CA LEU A 68 21.26 -24.35 -5.76
C LEU A 68 20.58 -25.71 -5.52
N GLY A 69 19.81 -25.82 -4.44
CA GLY A 69 19.07 -27.02 -4.10
C GLY A 69 18.15 -27.41 -5.26
N ARG A 70 17.91 -28.71 -5.39
CA ARG A 70 17.26 -29.35 -6.55
C ARG A 70 15.76 -29.02 -6.69
N SER A 71 15.23 -28.10 -5.89
CA SER A 71 13.88 -27.52 -6.01
C SER A 71 13.98 -26.12 -6.62
N THR A 72 13.43 -25.96 -7.82
CA THR A 72 13.55 -24.73 -8.63
C THR A 72 12.76 -23.53 -8.10
N GLU A 73 11.86 -23.70 -7.13
CA GLU A 73 11.00 -22.64 -6.61
C GLU A 73 11.31 -22.36 -5.14
N LYS A 74 11.83 -21.15 -4.85
CA LYS A 74 12.05 -20.67 -3.47
C LYS A 74 10.78 -20.03 -2.94
N ILE A 75 10.37 -20.38 -1.72
CA ILE A 75 9.20 -19.78 -1.07
C ILE A 75 9.58 -18.40 -0.52
N TYR A 76 8.89 -17.36 -1.00
CA TYR A 76 9.10 -15.97 -0.56
C TYR A 76 8.15 -15.57 0.55
N ASN A 77 8.44 -15.97 1.78
CA ASN A 77 7.42 -15.89 2.79
C ASN A 77 7.93 -15.57 4.21
N PHE A 78 7.89 -14.29 4.57
CA PHE A 78 7.99 -13.90 5.98
C PHE A 78 7.43 -12.51 6.33
N MET A 79 7.14 -11.64 5.36
CA MET A 79 6.46 -10.37 5.67
C MET A 79 4.97 -10.53 6.01
N ASP A 80 4.44 -11.76 5.92
CA ASP A 80 3.02 -12.08 6.01
C ASP A 80 2.66 -12.96 7.21
N ALA A 81 3.62 -13.36 8.04
CA ALA A 81 3.34 -14.13 9.24
C ALA A 81 2.48 -13.32 10.23
N GLN A 82 1.47 -13.98 10.81
CA GLN A 82 0.51 -13.34 11.73
C GLN A 82 0.46 -14.02 13.09
N TYR A 83 1.07 -15.18 13.33
CA TYR A 83 0.94 -15.90 14.60
C TYR A 83 2.30 -16.28 15.18
N TYR A 84 2.46 -16.13 16.50
CA TYR A 84 3.64 -16.55 17.24
C TYR A 84 3.24 -17.12 18.60
N GLY A 85 4.09 -17.95 19.19
CA GLY A 85 3.92 -18.44 20.56
C GLY A 85 5.21 -18.32 21.36
N GLU A 86 5.21 -18.81 22.59
CA GLU A 86 6.36 -18.70 23.51
C GLU A 86 7.07 -20.05 23.66
N ILE A 87 8.41 -20.00 23.69
CA ILE A 87 9.30 -21.11 24.01
C ILE A 87 10.32 -20.66 25.05
N THR A 88 10.99 -21.59 25.72
CA THR A 88 12.13 -21.27 26.58
C THR A 88 13.36 -22.09 26.25
N LEU A 89 14.53 -21.48 26.33
CA LEU A 89 15.83 -22.09 26.07
C LEU A 89 16.74 -21.91 27.28
N GLY A 90 17.52 -22.94 27.62
CA GLY A 90 18.55 -22.88 28.65
C GLY A 90 18.12 -23.32 30.05
N THR A 91 19.12 -23.44 30.93
CA THR A 91 18.95 -23.72 32.36
C THR A 91 19.79 -22.74 33.19
N PRO A 92 19.22 -21.70 33.83
CA PRO A 92 17.80 -21.38 33.94
C PRO A 92 17.14 -20.98 32.60
N GLU A 93 15.82 -21.12 32.56
CA GLU A 93 14.98 -20.89 31.36
C GLU A 93 15.01 -19.41 30.92
N GLN A 94 15.30 -19.17 29.63
CA GLN A 94 15.23 -17.86 28.98
C GLN A 94 14.08 -17.86 27.96
N ASN A 95 13.14 -16.91 28.05
CA ASN A 95 11.90 -16.93 27.27
C ASN A 95 12.01 -16.20 25.93
N PHE A 96 11.60 -16.85 24.85
CA PHE A 96 11.56 -16.30 23.49
C PHE A 96 10.16 -16.44 22.88
N SER A 97 9.81 -15.47 22.04
CA SER A 97 8.65 -15.53 21.17
C SER A 97 9.08 -16.01 19.78
N VAL A 98 8.40 -17.02 19.23
CA VAL A 98 8.77 -17.61 17.94
C VAL A 98 7.59 -17.86 17.03
N VAL A 99 7.83 -17.81 15.72
CA VAL A 99 6.89 -18.30 14.70
C VAL A 99 7.08 -19.80 14.56
N PHE A 100 5.99 -20.57 14.69
CA PHE A 100 5.96 -21.99 14.39
C PHE A 100 5.68 -22.19 12.90
N ASP A 101 6.71 -22.54 12.15
CA ASP A 101 6.72 -22.44 10.69
C ASP A 101 6.87 -23.81 10.02
N THR A 102 5.83 -24.28 9.33
CA THR A 102 5.90 -25.50 8.52
C THR A 102 6.63 -25.29 7.18
N GLY A 103 6.90 -24.05 6.79
CA GLY A 103 7.71 -23.67 5.65
C GLY A 103 9.22 -23.70 5.89
N SER A 104 9.68 -24.00 7.11
CA SER A 104 11.11 -24.14 7.45
C SER A 104 11.33 -25.26 8.47
N ALA A 105 12.57 -25.68 8.69
CA ALA A 105 12.91 -26.79 9.60
C ALA A 105 13.82 -26.38 10.76
N ASP A 106 14.43 -25.19 10.69
CA ASP A 106 15.46 -24.74 11.61
C ASP A 106 14.86 -23.97 12.80
N LEU A 107 15.44 -24.15 14.00
CA LEU A 107 15.17 -23.31 15.18
C LEU A 107 16.33 -22.31 15.34
N TRP A 108 16.03 -21.02 15.48
CA TRP A 108 17.03 -20.00 15.81
C TRP A 108 16.46 -18.87 16.66
N VAL A 109 17.33 -18.25 17.46
CA VAL A 109 17.05 -17.05 18.27
C VAL A 109 18.25 -16.08 18.29
N PRO A 110 18.04 -14.78 18.57
CA PRO A 110 19.10 -13.78 18.65
C PRO A 110 20.10 -14.09 19.75
N SER A 111 21.40 -14.08 19.43
CA SER A 111 22.45 -14.23 20.43
C SER A 111 22.75 -12.92 21.15
N SER A 112 23.25 -12.97 22.39
CA SER A 112 23.81 -11.79 23.07
C SER A 112 24.98 -11.14 22.32
N TYR A 113 25.60 -11.88 21.38
CA TYR A 113 26.65 -11.37 20.52
C TYR A 113 26.13 -10.74 19.22
N CYS A 114 24.82 -10.67 19.02
CA CYS A 114 24.26 -10.10 17.81
C CYS A 114 24.46 -8.59 17.74
N VAL A 115 24.98 -8.11 16.60
CA VAL A 115 25.40 -6.71 16.41
C VAL A 115 24.43 -5.88 15.54
N SER A 116 23.36 -6.49 15.04
CA SER A 116 22.41 -5.83 14.14
C SER A 116 21.37 -4.99 14.89
N GLN A 117 20.78 -4.01 14.22
CA GLN A 117 19.70 -3.19 14.79
C GLN A 117 18.48 -4.02 15.21
N ALA A 118 18.21 -5.15 14.53
CA ALA A 118 17.12 -6.05 14.86
C ALA A 118 17.28 -6.65 16.25
N CYS A 119 18.51 -7.00 16.60
CA CYS A 119 18.85 -7.62 17.88
C CYS A 119 18.61 -6.67 19.05
N VAL A 120 18.92 -5.37 18.92
CA VAL A 120 18.65 -4.36 19.98
C VAL A 120 17.19 -4.33 20.45
N LEU A 121 16.23 -4.67 19.58
CA LEU A 121 14.80 -4.63 19.88
C LEU A 121 14.22 -5.98 20.35
N HIS A 122 14.99 -7.08 20.24
CA HIS A 122 14.55 -8.43 20.55
C HIS A 122 15.28 -8.99 21.78
N LYS A 123 14.73 -10.06 22.33
CA LYS A 123 15.40 -10.78 23.42
C LYS A 123 16.60 -11.53 22.88
N HIS A 124 17.64 -11.57 23.70
CA HIS A 124 18.88 -12.25 23.37
C HIS A 124 19.07 -13.47 24.24
N PHE A 125 19.47 -14.57 23.61
CA PHE A 125 19.98 -15.74 24.27
C PHE A 125 21.37 -15.45 24.85
N ARG A 126 21.48 -15.64 26.16
CA ARG A 126 22.71 -15.46 26.93
C ARG A 126 23.30 -16.82 27.22
N ALA A 127 24.17 -17.27 26.33
CA ALA A 127 24.87 -18.55 26.45
C ALA A 127 25.58 -18.72 27.80
N PHE A 128 26.20 -17.65 28.30
CA PHE A 128 26.95 -17.65 29.58
C PHE A 128 26.07 -17.79 30.83
N GLU A 129 24.75 -17.58 30.73
CA GLU A 129 23.83 -17.74 31.85
C GLU A 129 23.26 -19.16 31.93
N SER A 130 23.33 -19.96 30.86
CA SER A 130 22.77 -21.31 30.81
C SER A 130 23.80 -22.38 31.17
N THR A 131 23.51 -23.17 32.19
CA THR A 131 24.32 -24.31 32.64
C THR A 131 24.18 -25.56 31.75
N SER A 132 23.14 -25.64 30.93
CA SER A 132 22.91 -26.72 29.97
C SER A 132 23.37 -26.38 28.54
N PHE A 133 23.96 -25.19 28.36
CA PHE A 133 24.46 -24.73 27.08
C PHE A 133 25.68 -25.52 26.63
N HIS A 134 25.67 -25.91 25.35
CA HIS A 134 26.81 -26.51 24.69
C HIS A 134 27.07 -25.81 23.35
N HIS A 135 28.20 -25.12 23.26
CA HIS A 135 28.65 -24.47 22.04
C HIS A 135 29.03 -25.52 20.99
N ASP A 136 28.39 -25.48 19.83
CA ASP A 136 28.73 -26.34 18.68
C ASP A 136 29.73 -25.63 17.76
N GLY A 137 29.51 -24.34 17.50
CA GLY A 137 30.48 -23.45 16.84
C GLY A 137 30.53 -23.54 15.31
N ARG A 138 29.78 -24.47 14.70
CA ARG A 138 29.54 -24.45 13.25
C ARG A 138 28.80 -23.17 12.86
N THR A 139 29.27 -22.48 11.83
CA THR A 139 28.57 -21.31 11.29
C THR A 139 27.47 -21.75 10.34
N PHE A 140 26.40 -20.97 10.29
CA PHE A 140 25.30 -21.18 9.35
C PHE A 140 24.78 -19.84 8.83
N GLY A 141 24.12 -19.87 7.68
CA GLY A 141 23.38 -18.73 7.16
C GLY A 141 22.06 -19.24 6.60
N ILE A 142 20.96 -18.64 7.05
CA ILE A 142 19.62 -19.00 6.57
C ILE A 142 19.13 -17.96 5.57
N HIS A 143 18.64 -18.44 4.42
CA HIS A 143 18.05 -17.58 3.41
C HIS A 143 16.52 -17.71 3.33
N TYR A 144 15.82 -16.88 4.11
CA TYR A 144 14.39 -16.66 3.90
C TYR A 144 14.16 -15.82 2.64
N GLY A 145 13.00 -15.94 2.01
CA GLY A 145 12.75 -15.20 0.79
C GLY A 145 12.60 -13.68 0.95
N SER A 146 12.46 -13.16 2.17
CA SER A 146 12.42 -11.71 2.43
C SER A 146 13.53 -11.20 3.35
N GLY A 147 14.45 -12.05 3.80
CA GLY A 147 15.50 -11.68 4.74
C GLY A 147 16.53 -12.79 4.91
N HIS A 148 17.70 -12.44 5.42
CA HIS A 148 18.79 -13.38 5.61
C HIS A 148 19.39 -13.17 6.99
N LEU A 149 19.91 -14.22 7.60
CA LEU A 149 20.64 -14.12 8.85
C LEU A 149 21.87 -15.01 8.84
N LEU A 150 22.85 -14.64 9.66
CA LEU A 150 24.04 -15.42 9.93
C LEU A 150 24.10 -15.73 11.41
N GLY A 151 24.55 -16.93 11.74
CA GLY A 151 24.60 -17.41 13.10
C GLY A 151 25.65 -18.47 13.34
N VAL A 152 25.73 -18.89 14.60
CA VAL A 152 26.55 -20.00 15.08
C VAL A 152 25.65 -21.05 15.73
N MET A 153 26.02 -22.31 15.56
CA MET A 153 25.28 -23.42 16.12
C MET A 153 25.53 -23.58 17.62
N ALA A 154 24.46 -23.93 18.32
CA ALA A 154 24.45 -24.25 19.72
C ALA A 154 23.51 -25.43 20.02
N ARG A 155 23.69 -26.03 21.19
CA ARG A 155 22.75 -26.98 21.78
C ARG A 155 22.39 -26.55 23.17
N ASP A 156 21.11 -26.63 23.50
CA ASP A 156 20.64 -26.41 24.87
C ASP A 156 19.32 -27.15 25.11
N THR A 157 18.81 -27.06 26.33
CA THR A 157 17.50 -27.55 26.70
C THR A 157 16.43 -26.60 26.18
N LEU A 158 15.52 -27.10 25.35
CA LEU A 158 14.33 -26.40 24.88
C LEU A 158 13.12 -26.83 25.69
N LYS A 159 12.22 -25.90 26.00
CA LYS A 159 10.92 -26.19 26.59
C LYS A 159 9.80 -25.45 25.86
N ILE A 160 8.71 -26.16 25.61
CA ILE A 160 7.50 -25.66 24.95
C ILE A 160 6.30 -26.09 25.79
N GLY A 161 5.65 -25.14 26.46
CA GLY A 161 4.67 -25.46 27.50
C GLY A 161 5.30 -26.34 28.58
N ASP A 162 4.74 -27.53 28.79
CA ASP A 162 5.26 -28.50 29.75
C ASP A 162 6.25 -29.52 29.12
N LEU A 163 6.44 -29.50 27.80
CA LEU A 163 7.37 -30.41 27.11
C LEU A 163 8.80 -29.90 27.22
N LYS A 164 9.71 -30.79 27.63
CA LYS A 164 11.14 -30.52 27.71
C LYS A 164 11.90 -31.39 26.73
N VAL A 165 12.69 -30.78 25.85
CA VAL A 165 13.54 -31.43 24.85
C VAL A 165 15.00 -31.16 25.22
N LEU A 166 15.74 -32.21 25.52
CA LEU A 166 17.14 -32.11 25.94
C LEU A 166 18.06 -32.04 24.73
N ASN A 167 19.18 -31.32 24.85
CA ASN A 167 20.21 -31.20 23.80
C ASN A 167 19.64 -30.82 22.42
N GLN A 168 18.63 -29.94 22.39
CA GLN A 168 18.06 -29.45 21.15
C GLN A 168 19.07 -28.55 20.44
N GLU A 169 19.33 -28.85 19.18
CA GLU A 169 20.14 -28.02 18.29
C GLU A 169 19.35 -26.78 17.88
N PHE A 170 19.98 -25.61 17.98
CA PHE A 170 19.43 -24.34 17.52
C PHE A 170 20.54 -23.40 17.05
N GLY A 171 20.14 -22.42 16.25
CA GLY A 171 21.01 -21.35 15.78
C GLY A 171 20.98 -20.13 16.69
N GLU A 172 22.15 -19.68 17.11
CA GLU A 172 22.35 -18.35 17.70
C GLU A 172 22.64 -17.35 16.57
N SER A 173 21.67 -16.49 16.23
CA SER A 173 21.90 -15.47 15.20
C SER A 173 22.82 -14.37 15.75
N VAL A 174 23.86 -14.06 14.98
CA VAL A 174 24.86 -13.01 15.30
C VAL A 174 24.73 -11.80 14.38
N TYR A 175 24.04 -11.96 13.24
CA TYR A 175 23.83 -10.89 12.30
C TYR A 175 22.51 -11.07 11.55
N GLU A 176 21.58 -10.13 11.77
CA GLU A 176 20.25 -10.07 11.14
C GLU A 176 20.11 -8.78 10.34
N PRO A 177 20.64 -8.71 9.11
CA PRO A 177 20.56 -7.53 8.27
C PRO A 177 19.14 -7.24 7.79
N GLY A 178 18.82 -5.95 7.65
CA GLY A 178 17.59 -5.47 7.04
C GLY A 178 16.50 -5.12 8.06
N SER A 179 15.55 -4.29 7.65
CA SER A 179 14.47 -3.84 8.54
C SER A 179 13.37 -4.88 8.75
N VAL A 180 13.44 -6.03 8.08
CA VAL A 180 12.50 -7.15 8.23
C VAL A 180 12.46 -7.61 9.68
N PHE A 181 13.64 -7.92 10.24
CA PHE A 181 13.78 -8.45 11.59
C PHE A 181 13.64 -7.34 12.63
N VAL A 182 13.96 -6.08 12.31
CA VAL A 182 13.69 -4.91 13.18
C VAL A 182 12.20 -4.72 13.44
N MET A 183 11.35 -5.01 12.45
CA MET A 183 9.89 -4.83 12.52
C MET A 183 9.13 -6.08 12.98
N ALA A 184 9.83 -7.20 13.16
CA ALA A 184 9.25 -8.39 13.76
C ALA A 184 8.84 -8.09 15.21
N ARG A 185 7.84 -8.84 15.71
CA ARG A 185 7.46 -8.82 17.15
C ARG A 185 7.71 -10.16 17.83
N PHE A 186 8.33 -11.09 17.11
CA PHE A 186 8.80 -12.36 17.63
C PHE A 186 10.32 -12.31 17.60
N ASP A 187 10.95 -13.01 18.54
CA ASP A 187 12.40 -13.06 18.67
C ASP A 187 13.04 -14.00 17.63
N GLY A 188 12.39 -15.11 17.25
CA GLY A 188 12.97 -16.10 16.33
C GLY A 188 11.96 -16.96 15.56
N VAL A 189 12.46 -18.00 14.90
CA VAL A 189 11.63 -18.99 14.17
C VAL A 189 11.91 -20.38 14.70
N LEU A 190 10.85 -21.17 14.84
CA LEU A 190 10.90 -22.60 15.13
C LEU A 190 10.29 -23.36 13.95
N GLY A 191 11.16 -23.92 13.11
CA GLY A 191 10.76 -24.74 11.97
C GLY A 191 10.13 -26.07 12.37
N MET A 192 9.05 -26.42 11.67
CA MET A 192 8.25 -27.63 11.85
C MET A 192 8.33 -28.56 10.62
N GLY A 193 9.20 -28.25 9.65
CA GLY A 193 9.46 -29.03 8.44
C GLY A 193 10.31 -30.28 8.68
N TYR A 194 10.52 -31.08 7.62
CA TYR A 194 11.31 -32.31 7.71
C TYR A 194 12.82 -32.04 7.79
N PRO A 195 13.63 -32.96 8.37
CA PRO A 195 15.07 -32.79 8.51
C PRO A 195 15.84 -32.50 7.22
N SER A 196 15.34 -32.98 6.07
CA SER A 196 15.94 -32.74 4.75
C SER A 196 15.84 -31.30 4.25
N LEU A 197 14.99 -30.47 4.87
CA LEU A 197 14.84 -29.05 4.59
C LEU A 197 15.76 -28.19 5.46
N ALA A 198 16.29 -28.72 6.57
CA ALA A 198 17.12 -27.97 7.50
C ALA A 198 18.41 -27.49 6.81
N GLU A 199 18.61 -26.18 6.74
CA GLU A 199 19.87 -25.59 6.26
C GLU A 199 20.95 -25.75 7.33
N ILE A 200 20.52 -25.81 8.59
CA ILE A 200 21.35 -26.19 9.73
C ILE A 200 21.49 -27.72 9.74
N LEU A 201 22.73 -28.21 9.84
CA LEU A 201 23.01 -29.62 10.14
C LEU A 201 22.62 -29.93 11.60
N GLY A 202 21.34 -30.14 11.84
CA GLY A 202 20.77 -30.54 13.12
C GLY A 202 19.34 -31.10 12.99
N ASN A 203 18.84 -31.72 14.06
CA ASN A 203 17.50 -32.29 14.08
C ASN A 203 16.43 -31.22 14.36
N PRO A 204 15.38 -31.10 13.53
CA PRO A 204 14.22 -30.26 13.83
C PRO A 204 13.60 -30.62 15.18
N VAL A 205 12.96 -29.65 15.81
CA VAL A 205 12.44 -29.77 17.18
C VAL A 205 11.47 -30.93 17.33
N PHE A 206 10.54 -31.08 16.39
CA PHE A 206 9.54 -32.14 16.46
C PHE A 206 10.16 -33.53 16.31
N ASP A 207 11.14 -33.71 15.42
CA ASP A 207 11.90 -34.95 15.30
C ASP A 207 12.64 -35.30 16.60
N SER A 208 13.25 -34.31 17.27
CA SER A 208 13.86 -34.49 18.59
C SER A 208 12.83 -34.91 19.65
N MET A 209 11.62 -34.34 19.63
CA MET A 209 10.53 -34.74 20.52
C MET A 209 10.12 -36.20 20.31
N LEU A 210 10.02 -36.64 19.05
CA LEU A 210 9.70 -38.02 18.70
C LEU A 210 10.81 -38.98 19.14
N ALA A 211 12.07 -38.61 18.91
CA ALA A 211 13.23 -39.42 19.31
C ALA A 211 13.31 -39.57 20.84
N GLN A 212 12.97 -38.51 21.58
CA GLN A 212 12.97 -38.49 23.05
C GLN A 212 11.67 -38.99 23.67
N LYS A 213 10.64 -39.30 22.85
CA LYS A 213 9.30 -39.73 23.29
C LYS A 213 8.64 -38.75 24.27
N THR A 214 8.80 -37.45 24.00
CA THR A 214 8.20 -36.41 24.85
C THR A 214 6.76 -36.09 24.46
N VAL A 215 6.32 -36.50 23.27
CA VAL A 215 4.94 -36.38 22.79
C VAL A 215 4.25 -37.74 22.73
N ASP A 216 2.96 -37.77 23.03
CA ASP A 216 2.15 -39.00 23.08
C ASP A 216 1.90 -39.59 21.69
N GLU A 217 1.56 -38.73 20.72
CA GLU A 217 1.34 -39.11 19.32
C GLU A 217 2.32 -38.40 18.38
N PRO A 218 2.70 -39.01 17.24
CA PRO A 218 3.54 -38.38 16.24
C PRO A 218 2.77 -37.38 15.36
N VAL A 219 1.96 -36.52 15.99
CA VAL A 219 1.05 -35.56 15.34
C VAL A 219 1.15 -34.20 16.05
N PHE A 220 1.09 -33.13 15.27
CA PHE A 220 0.80 -31.79 15.76
C PHE A 220 -0.34 -31.18 14.97
N SER A 221 -1.04 -30.20 15.54
CA SER A 221 -2.15 -29.53 14.87
C SER A 221 -2.19 -28.04 15.17
N PHE A 222 -2.65 -27.24 14.20
CA PHE A 222 -2.79 -25.80 14.31
C PHE A 222 -4.25 -25.40 14.23
N TYR A 223 -4.68 -24.54 15.15
CA TYR A 223 -5.92 -23.79 15.06
C TYR A 223 -5.59 -22.30 14.98
N LEU A 224 -5.96 -21.66 13.87
CA LEU A 224 -5.64 -20.26 13.60
C LEU A 224 -6.93 -19.42 13.57
N SER A 225 -7.22 -18.68 14.64
CA SER A 225 -8.43 -17.85 14.76
C SER A 225 -8.35 -16.54 13.96
N ARG A 226 -9.41 -16.27 13.18
CA ARG A 226 -9.59 -14.99 12.46
C ARG A 226 -10.12 -13.84 13.31
N LYS A 227 -10.62 -14.11 14.52
CA LYS A 227 -11.17 -13.07 15.40
C LYS A 227 -10.02 -12.20 15.95
N THR A 228 -10.26 -10.91 16.11
CA THR A 228 -9.25 -9.89 16.49
C THR A 228 -9.70 -9.09 17.71
N ARG A 229 -10.65 -9.64 18.50
CA ARG A 229 -11.49 -8.83 19.38
C ARG A 229 -11.33 -9.12 20.87
N SER A 230 -10.40 -9.97 21.29
CA SER A 230 -10.15 -10.20 22.71
C SER A 230 -8.66 -10.18 23.05
N SER A 231 -8.37 -9.83 24.31
CA SER A 231 -7.04 -9.81 24.94
C SER A 231 -6.46 -11.21 25.20
N ASN A 232 -7.15 -12.28 24.79
CA ASN A 232 -6.73 -13.66 25.00
C ASN A 232 -6.12 -14.25 23.73
N PRO A 233 -5.15 -15.17 23.83
CA PRO A 233 -4.67 -15.93 22.68
C PRO A 233 -5.82 -16.77 22.11
N GLU A 234 -6.14 -16.56 20.83
CA GLU A 234 -7.27 -17.23 20.17
C GLU A 234 -6.81 -18.31 19.16
N GLY A 235 -5.52 -18.42 18.87
CA GLY A 235 -4.96 -19.56 18.13
C GLY A 235 -4.28 -20.54 19.07
N GLU A 236 -4.12 -21.79 18.64
CA GLU A 236 -3.39 -22.81 19.39
C GLU A 236 -2.59 -23.74 18.48
N LEU A 237 -1.44 -24.17 18.99
CA LEU A 237 -0.67 -25.30 18.47
C LEU A 237 -0.76 -26.43 19.49
N LEU A 238 -1.16 -27.62 19.06
CA LEU A 238 -1.09 -28.83 19.87
C LEU A 238 0.07 -29.68 19.41
N LEU A 239 0.89 -30.13 20.37
CA LEU A 239 1.95 -31.09 20.15
C LEU A 239 1.54 -32.43 20.78
N GLY A 240 1.62 -33.51 20.01
CA GLY A 240 1.26 -34.84 20.49
C GLY A 240 -0.22 -35.21 20.31
N GLY A 241 -0.97 -34.50 19.46
CA GLY A 241 -2.36 -34.82 19.19
C GLY A 241 -3.18 -33.71 18.51
N LYS A 242 -4.49 -33.83 18.62
CA LYS A 242 -5.51 -32.98 17.98
C LYS A 242 -6.69 -32.72 18.93
N ASP A 243 -7.33 -31.57 18.81
CA ASP A 243 -8.54 -31.25 19.56
C ASP A 243 -9.79 -31.47 18.71
N GLU A 244 -10.57 -32.51 19.04
CA GLU A 244 -11.81 -32.86 18.31
C GLU A 244 -12.93 -31.83 18.48
N SER A 245 -12.83 -30.93 19.47
CA SER A 245 -13.81 -29.86 19.66
C SER A 245 -13.67 -28.71 18.65
N LEU A 246 -12.54 -28.63 17.93
CA LEU A 246 -12.23 -27.53 17.00
C LEU A 246 -12.50 -27.82 15.53
N TYR A 247 -12.93 -29.04 15.19
CA TYR A 247 -13.31 -29.40 13.83
C TYR A 247 -14.59 -30.25 13.82
N THR A 248 -15.22 -30.34 12.66
CA THR A 248 -16.42 -31.15 12.47
C THR A 248 -16.21 -32.10 11.29
N GLY A 249 -16.75 -33.32 11.41
CA GLY A 249 -16.54 -34.37 10.42
C GLY A 249 -15.20 -35.09 10.55
N PRO A 250 -14.96 -36.13 9.75
CA PRO A 250 -13.72 -36.89 9.76
C PRO A 250 -12.55 -36.10 9.17
N ILE A 251 -11.33 -36.37 9.64
CA ILE A 251 -10.11 -35.81 9.06
C ILE A 251 -9.83 -36.46 7.71
N ASN A 252 -9.69 -35.64 6.67
CA ASN A 252 -9.20 -36.06 5.37
C ASN A 252 -7.67 -36.06 5.37
N TRP A 253 -7.05 -37.24 5.29
CA TRP A 253 -5.60 -37.41 5.30
C TRP A 253 -5.05 -37.39 3.88
N VAL A 254 -4.13 -36.46 3.60
CA VAL A 254 -3.43 -36.36 2.31
C VAL A 254 -1.97 -36.76 2.50
N PRO A 255 -1.43 -37.69 1.69
CA PRO A 255 -0.05 -38.15 1.86
C PRO A 255 0.95 -37.06 1.46
N VAL A 256 2.03 -36.96 2.24
CA VAL A 256 3.19 -36.13 1.90
C VAL A 256 3.95 -36.78 0.74
N THR A 257 4.10 -36.05 -0.36
CA THR A 257 4.69 -36.56 -1.61
C THR A 257 6.22 -36.55 -1.60
N ALA A 258 6.81 -35.60 -0.89
CA ALA A 258 8.25 -35.46 -0.71
C ALA A 258 8.54 -34.97 0.71
N LYS A 259 9.33 -35.72 1.48
CA LYS A 259 9.72 -35.34 2.85
C LYS A 259 10.81 -34.27 2.77
N GLY A 260 10.38 -33.00 2.83
CA GLY A 260 11.20 -31.79 2.89
C GLY A 260 10.33 -30.66 3.43
N TYR A 261 9.68 -29.93 2.52
CA TYR A 261 8.47 -29.20 2.88
C TYR A 261 7.31 -30.16 3.23
N TRP A 262 6.27 -29.66 3.89
CA TRP A 262 4.97 -30.34 3.99
C TRP A 262 4.25 -30.31 2.63
N GLN A 263 4.84 -31.01 1.67
CA GLN A 263 4.42 -31.03 0.28
C GLN A 263 3.36 -32.11 0.07
N ILE A 264 2.23 -31.71 -0.50
CA ILE A 264 1.08 -32.57 -0.81
C ILE A 264 0.71 -32.45 -2.29
N LYS A 265 0.02 -33.46 -2.80
CA LYS A 265 -0.59 -33.39 -4.13
C LYS A 265 -1.89 -32.59 -4.06
N MET A 266 -2.01 -31.61 -4.95
CA MET A 266 -3.25 -30.88 -5.20
C MET A 266 -3.83 -31.35 -6.53
N ASP A 267 -5.10 -31.77 -6.53
CA ASP A 267 -5.71 -32.41 -7.69
C ASP A 267 -6.16 -31.39 -8.76
N SER A 268 -6.76 -30.27 -8.34
CA SER A 268 -7.07 -29.13 -9.21
C SER A 268 -7.44 -27.89 -8.41
N VAL A 269 -7.46 -26.72 -9.07
CA VAL A 269 -8.09 -25.51 -8.54
C VAL A 269 -9.15 -25.03 -9.52
N ALA A 270 -10.35 -24.77 -9.00
CA ALA A 270 -11.50 -24.31 -9.76
C ALA A 270 -11.90 -22.90 -9.36
N VAL A 271 -12.34 -22.12 -10.35
CA VAL A 271 -12.95 -20.79 -10.16
C VAL A 271 -14.30 -20.82 -10.84
N GLN A 272 -15.35 -20.37 -10.15
CA GLN A 272 -16.74 -20.45 -10.66
C GLN A 272 -17.20 -21.90 -10.97
N GLY A 273 -16.64 -22.90 -10.29
CA GLY A 273 -16.99 -24.31 -10.51
C GLY A 273 -16.38 -24.94 -11.78
N ALA A 274 -15.59 -24.20 -12.55
CA ALA A 274 -14.79 -24.75 -13.65
C ALA A 274 -13.34 -24.98 -13.18
N SER A 275 -12.83 -26.20 -13.34
CA SER A 275 -11.41 -26.51 -13.11
C SER A 275 -10.56 -25.77 -14.13
N SER A 276 -9.83 -24.76 -13.66
CA SER A 276 -9.06 -23.85 -14.53
C SER A 276 -7.56 -23.97 -14.31
N PHE A 277 -7.11 -24.52 -13.17
CA PHE A 277 -5.69 -24.63 -12.83
C PHE A 277 -5.35 -26.03 -12.30
N CYS A 278 -4.09 -26.43 -12.49
CA CYS A 278 -3.59 -27.77 -12.19
C CYS A 278 -4.47 -28.91 -12.78
N PRO A 279 -4.75 -28.93 -14.10
CA PRO A 279 -5.70 -29.89 -14.70
C PRO A 279 -5.24 -31.36 -14.61
N HIS A 280 -3.95 -31.60 -14.37
CA HIS A 280 -3.38 -32.93 -14.18
C HIS A 280 -2.86 -33.15 -12.74
N GLY A 281 -3.28 -32.29 -11.82
CA GLY A 281 -2.71 -32.15 -10.51
C GLY A 281 -1.37 -31.42 -10.51
N CYS A 282 -1.01 -30.89 -9.35
CA CYS A 282 0.24 -30.18 -9.09
C CYS A 282 0.69 -30.43 -7.65
N GLN A 283 1.87 -29.91 -7.30
CA GLN A 283 2.41 -30.00 -5.94
C GLN A 283 2.11 -28.71 -5.20
N ALA A 284 1.66 -28.83 -3.96
CA ALA A 284 1.38 -27.70 -3.07
C ALA A 284 2.11 -27.91 -1.74
N ILE A 285 2.43 -26.83 -1.05
CA ILE A 285 3.12 -26.85 0.25
C ILE A 285 2.20 -26.23 1.29
N VAL A 286 2.05 -26.89 2.43
CA VAL A 286 1.29 -26.35 3.58
C VAL A 286 2.24 -25.55 4.46
N ASP A 287 2.11 -24.23 4.42
CA ASP A 287 3.01 -23.27 5.05
C ASP A 287 2.25 -22.40 6.07
N THR A 288 2.53 -22.58 7.37
CA THR A 288 1.96 -21.78 8.47
C THR A 288 2.69 -20.45 8.67
N GLY A 289 3.88 -20.27 8.09
CA GLY A 289 4.63 -19.02 8.11
C GLY A 289 4.04 -17.95 7.18
N THR A 290 3.10 -18.29 6.29
CA THR A 290 2.47 -17.33 5.34
C THR A 290 1.03 -16.97 5.69
N SER A 291 0.62 -15.76 5.30
CA SER A 291 -0.81 -15.42 5.16
C SER A 291 -1.27 -15.34 3.70
N LEU A 292 -0.41 -15.60 2.71
CA LEU A 292 -0.75 -15.54 1.29
C LEU A 292 -0.76 -16.92 0.64
N ILE A 293 -1.61 -17.08 -0.37
CA ILE A 293 -1.51 -18.21 -1.29
C ILE A 293 -0.60 -17.79 -2.44
N ALA A 294 0.56 -18.44 -2.55
CA ALA A 294 1.53 -18.22 -3.61
C ALA A 294 1.42 -19.32 -4.67
N GLY A 295 1.80 -19.00 -5.90
CA GLY A 295 1.82 -19.94 -7.02
C GLY A 295 2.57 -19.37 -8.21
N PRO A 296 2.70 -20.14 -9.31
CA PRO A 296 3.37 -19.69 -10.51
C PRO A 296 2.78 -18.38 -11.03
N THR A 297 3.64 -17.45 -11.44
CA THR A 297 3.24 -16.08 -11.83
C THR A 297 2.10 -16.06 -12.86
N TYR A 298 2.18 -16.90 -13.89
CA TYR A 298 1.17 -16.96 -14.95
C TYR A 298 -0.20 -17.44 -14.43
N ASP A 299 -0.21 -18.46 -13.58
CA ASP A 299 -1.42 -19.02 -13.00
C ASP A 299 -2.05 -18.03 -12.02
N ILE A 300 -1.25 -17.34 -11.21
CA ILE A 300 -1.74 -16.31 -10.28
C ILE A 300 -2.31 -15.10 -11.04
N ILE A 301 -1.66 -14.62 -12.10
CA ILE A 301 -2.20 -13.53 -12.93
C ILE A 301 -3.57 -13.94 -13.51
N SER A 302 -3.65 -15.15 -14.07
CA SER A 302 -4.87 -15.67 -14.67
C SER A 302 -5.99 -15.87 -13.63
N LEU A 303 -5.65 -16.40 -12.45
CA LEU A 303 -6.56 -16.54 -11.31
C LEU A 303 -7.13 -15.17 -10.89
N GLN A 304 -6.27 -14.17 -10.78
CA GLN A 304 -6.65 -12.82 -10.35
C GLN A 304 -7.50 -12.09 -11.41
N GLN A 305 -7.24 -12.34 -12.71
CA GLN A 305 -8.10 -11.86 -13.79
C GLN A 305 -9.50 -12.46 -13.71
N LEU A 306 -9.64 -13.76 -13.43
CA LEU A 306 -10.93 -14.42 -13.24
C LEU A 306 -11.69 -13.90 -12.01
N ILE A 307 -10.97 -13.53 -10.95
CA ILE A 307 -11.55 -12.86 -9.76
C ILE A 307 -11.96 -11.41 -10.09
N GLY A 308 -11.31 -10.79 -11.08
CA GLY A 308 -11.52 -9.39 -11.46
C GLY A 308 -10.76 -8.41 -10.57
N ALA A 309 -9.57 -8.82 -10.11
CA ALA A 309 -8.66 -8.02 -9.30
C ALA A 309 -7.65 -7.25 -10.16
N THR A 310 -7.28 -6.05 -9.73
CA THR A 310 -6.37 -5.15 -10.44
C THR A 310 -4.94 -5.33 -9.93
N PRO A 311 -3.95 -5.63 -10.79
CA PRO A 311 -2.56 -5.79 -10.36
C PRO A 311 -1.96 -4.47 -9.87
N THR A 312 -0.96 -4.57 -8.99
CA THR A 312 -0.16 -3.46 -8.50
C THR A 312 1.32 -3.65 -8.83
N ASN A 313 2.09 -2.56 -8.81
CA ASN A 313 3.52 -2.56 -9.13
C ASN A 313 4.41 -3.26 -8.08
N ILE A 314 3.81 -3.79 -7.01
CA ILE A 314 4.50 -4.52 -5.93
C ILE A 314 4.10 -6.02 -5.87
N GLY A 315 3.44 -6.53 -6.92
CA GLY A 315 3.07 -7.95 -7.03
C GLY A 315 1.80 -8.35 -6.26
N GLU A 316 1.09 -7.39 -5.67
CA GLU A 316 -0.22 -7.60 -5.05
C GLU A 316 -1.37 -7.24 -5.99
N TYR A 317 -2.58 -7.65 -5.64
CA TYR A 317 -3.79 -7.36 -6.40
C TYR A 317 -4.83 -6.66 -5.52
N LEU A 318 -5.49 -5.65 -6.08
CA LEU A 318 -6.51 -4.86 -5.41
C LEU A 318 -7.90 -5.24 -5.92
N ILE A 319 -8.86 -5.29 -5.01
CA ILE A 319 -10.27 -5.53 -5.32
C ILE A 319 -11.09 -4.47 -4.61
N ASP A 320 -12.08 -3.93 -5.31
CA ASP A 320 -13.07 -3.05 -4.70
C ASP A 320 -13.88 -3.82 -3.63
N CYS A 321 -13.81 -3.33 -2.39
CA CYS A 321 -14.52 -3.92 -1.26
C CYS A 321 -16.04 -3.95 -1.45
N ALA A 322 -16.62 -3.09 -2.29
CA ALA A 322 -18.05 -3.11 -2.61
C ALA A 322 -18.47 -4.36 -3.40
N ARG A 323 -17.53 -4.95 -4.17
CA ARG A 323 -17.76 -6.15 -4.98
C ARG A 323 -17.53 -7.45 -4.22
N LEU A 324 -17.17 -7.41 -2.94
CA LEU A 324 -16.78 -8.59 -2.16
C LEU A 324 -17.83 -9.71 -2.20
N SER A 325 -19.12 -9.37 -2.12
CA SER A 325 -20.21 -10.36 -2.17
C SER A 325 -20.44 -10.99 -3.55
N SER A 326 -19.93 -10.39 -4.63
CA SER A 326 -20.09 -10.88 -6.01
C SER A 326 -18.84 -11.57 -6.56
N LEU A 327 -17.75 -11.66 -5.79
CA LEU A 327 -16.55 -12.35 -6.23
C LEU A 327 -16.75 -13.87 -6.27
N PRO A 328 -16.11 -14.57 -7.21
CA PRO A 328 -16.30 -16.01 -7.38
C PRO A 328 -15.75 -16.81 -6.20
N HIS A 329 -16.27 -18.01 -5.99
CA HIS A 329 -15.62 -18.97 -5.10
C HIS A 329 -14.39 -19.57 -5.78
N VAL A 330 -13.35 -19.80 -4.97
CA VAL A 330 -12.12 -20.50 -5.39
C VAL A 330 -12.08 -21.83 -4.65
N THR A 331 -12.14 -22.93 -5.38
CA THR A 331 -12.21 -24.27 -4.80
C THR A 331 -10.91 -25.02 -5.05
N PHE A 332 -10.29 -25.50 -3.99
CA PHE A 332 -9.10 -26.35 -4.04
C PHE A 332 -9.52 -27.81 -3.85
N VAL A 333 -9.05 -28.71 -4.71
CA VAL A 333 -9.34 -30.15 -4.59
C VAL A 333 -8.09 -30.86 -4.07
N LEU A 334 -8.19 -31.46 -2.89
CA LEU A 334 -7.10 -32.17 -2.22
C LEU A 334 -7.56 -33.57 -1.82
N GLY A 335 -6.92 -34.61 -2.38
CA GLY A 335 -7.28 -36.00 -2.08
C GLY A 335 -8.73 -36.33 -2.46
N GLY A 336 -9.23 -35.74 -3.55
CA GLY A 336 -10.62 -35.88 -4.00
C GLY A 336 -11.67 -35.13 -3.16
N THR A 337 -11.27 -34.35 -2.15
CA THR A 337 -12.18 -33.52 -1.34
C THR A 337 -12.09 -32.06 -1.74
N GLU A 338 -13.23 -31.38 -1.87
CA GLU A 338 -13.32 -29.98 -2.27
C GLU A 338 -13.27 -29.03 -1.06
N TYR A 339 -12.34 -28.07 -1.09
CA TYR A 339 -12.18 -27.00 -0.11
C TYR A 339 -12.49 -25.66 -0.77
N THR A 340 -13.72 -25.17 -0.57
CA THR A 340 -14.21 -23.95 -1.21
C THR A 340 -13.94 -22.72 -0.35
N LEU A 341 -13.19 -21.76 -0.89
CA LEU A 341 -12.96 -20.45 -0.30
C LEU A 341 -13.97 -19.43 -0.84
N THR A 342 -14.73 -18.83 0.08
CA THR A 342 -15.57 -17.66 -0.24
C THR A 342 -14.71 -16.40 -0.36
N ALA A 343 -15.27 -15.34 -0.93
CA ALA A 343 -14.59 -14.05 -1.07
C ALA A 343 -14.00 -13.53 0.25
N GLU A 344 -14.70 -13.74 1.36
CA GLU A 344 -14.23 -13.33 2.70
C GLU A 344 -13.01 -14.13 3.18
N HIS A 345 -12.77 -15.30 2.61
CA HIS A 345 -11.67 -16.19 2.99
C HIS A 345 -10.36 -15.84 2.29
N TYR A 346 -10.41 -15.42 1.03
CA TYR A 346 -9.21 -15.11 0.23
C TYR A 346 -8.95 -13.61 0.02
N VAL A 347 -9.90 -12.72 0.36
CA VAL A 347 -9.70 -11.26 0.31
C VAL A 347 -9.36 -10.72 1.70
N ARG A 348 -8.17 -10.14 1.84
CA ARG A 348 -7.79 -9.37 3.02
C ARG A 348 -8.20 -7.91 2.85
N LYS A 349 -9.05 -7.40 3.74
CA LYS A 349 -9.37 -5.97 3.83
C LYS A 349 -8.15 -5.22 4.39
N VAL A 350 -7.39 -4.61 3.52
CA VAL A 350 -6.31 -3.67 3.87
C VAL A 350 -6.91 -2.26 3.88
N GLY A 351 -6.37 -1.37 4.72
CA GLY A 351 -6.88 -0.03 5.04
C GLY A 351 -7.68 0.67 3.94
N LYS A 352 -8.75 1.33 4.37
CA LYS A 352 -9.64 2.11 3.52
C LYS A 352 -8.83 3.18 2.80
N LEU A 353 -9.09 3.39 1.49
CA LEU A 353 -8.70 4.62 0.79
C LEU A 353 -9.00 5.81 1.72
N CYS A 354 -7.94 6.54 2.02
CA CYS A 354 -7.93 7.62 2.98
C CYS A 354 -7.88 8.95 2.23
N PHE A 355 -8.72 9.87 2.68
CA PHE A 355 -8.69 11.25 2.24
C PHE A 355 -8.20 12.10 3.41
N LEU A 356 -7.16 12.88 3.19
CA LEU A 356 -6.62 13.82 4.18
C LEU A 356 -7.07 15.24 3.80
N LEU A 357 -7.55 15.97 4.80
CA LEU A 357 -7.93 17.36 4.68
C LEU A 357 -7.09 18.20 5.64
N ASP A 358 -6.41 19.21 5.10
CA ASP A 358 -5.64 20.18 5.89
C ASP A 358 -6.55 21.27 6.48
N LYS A 359 -7.29 20.86 7.52
CA LYS A 359 -8.18 21.72 8.32
C LYS A 359 -8.19 21.24 9.78
N LYS A 360 -8.78 22.06 10.65
CA LYS A 360 -8.95 21.74 12.06
C LYS A 360 -10.42 21.53 12.37
N ILE A 361 -10.70 20.65 13.33
CA ILE A 361 -12.03 20.44 13.87
C ILE A 361 -12.34 21.59 14.85
N GLY A 362 -13.61 22.00 14.91
CA GLY A 362 -14.06 23.03 15.83
C GLY A 362 -13.77 22.73 17.31
N VAL A 363 -13.71 23.78 18.11
CA VAL A 363 -13.34 23.72 19.53
C VAL A 363 -14.43 23.01 20.34
N ASN A 364 -14.02 22.13 21.26
CA ASN A 364 -14.91 21.30 22.10
C ASN A 364 -15.81 20.31 21.34
N GLN A 365 -15.43 19.94 20.11
CA GLN A 365 -16.12 18.92 19.32
C GLN A 365 -15.38 17.57 19.35
N PRO A 366 -16.03 16.46 19.00
CA PRO A 366 -15.38 15.15 18.96
C PRO A 366 -14.26 15.14 17.92
N LYS A 367 -13.03 14.84 18.34
CA LYS A 367 -11.86 14.73 17.44
C LYS A 367 -11.80 13.41 16.66
N ARG A 368 -12.63 12.45 17.05
CA ARG A 368 -12.76 11.14 16.40
C ARG A 368 -14.23 10.71 16.41
N MET A 369 -14.73 10.27 15.27
CA MET A 369 -16.12 9.86 15.11
C MET A 369 -16.25 8.67 14.14
N GLU A 370 -17.06 7.69 14.52
CA GLU A 370 -17.34 6.49 13.71
C GLU A 370 -18.74 6.56 13.07
N ASN A 371 -18.90 5.93 11.90
CA ASN A 371 -20.12 5.89 11.07
C ASN A 371 -20.72 7.29 10.85
N VAL A 372 -19.95 8.13 10.16
CA VAL A 372 -20.24 9.54 9.94
C VAL A 372 -21.19 9.75 8.75
N LYS A 373 -22.30 10.45 9.00
CA LYS A 373 -23.19 11.10 8.05
C LYS A 373 -22.79 12.57 7.90
N ILE A 374 -22.21 12.87 6.75
CA ILE A 374 -21.59 14.14 6.44
C ILE A 374 -22.57 14.98 5.62
N LEU A 375 -22.81 16.21 6.06
CA LEU A 375 -23.50 17.20 5.25
C LEU A 375 -22.51 18.27 4.78
N ILE A 376 -22.43 18.42 3.46
CA ILE A 376 -21.51 19.33 2.79
C ILE A 376 -22.31 20.55 2.33
N ALA A 377 -21.89 21.74 2.78
CA ALA A 377 -22.61 22.97 2.54
C ALA A 377 -21.73 24.08 1.95
N ASN A 378 -22.38 25.00 1.22
CA ASN A 378 -21.83 26.26 0.78
C ASN A 378 -22.79 27.41 1.12
N THR A 379 -22.80 27.80 2.40
CA THR A 379 -23.70 28.84 2.93
C THR A 379 -23.03 29.64 4.04
N GLY A 380 -23.40 30.91 4.18
CA GLY A 380 -23.01 31.71 5.35
C GLY A 380 -23.90 31.35 6.54
N MET A 381 -23.35 31.28 7.75
CA MET A 381 -24.14 30.93 8.94
C MET A 381 -24.95 32.12 9.49
N ASP A 382 -24.55 33.33 9.14
CA ASP A 382 -25.08 34.63 9.56
C ASP A 382 -26.25 35.11 8.68
N THR A 383 -26.19 34.88 7.36
CA THR A 383 -27.16 35.39 6.41
C THR A 383 -27.51 34.37 5.32
N ASP A 384 -28.80 34.28 4.97
CA ASP A 384 -29.22 33.60 3.75
C ASP A 384 -28.92 34.52 2.54
N LYS A 385 -28.55 33.93 1.38
CA LYS A 385 -27.85 34.54 0.22
C LYS A 385 -28.40 35.87 -0.35
N ILE A 386 -29.49 36.43 0.18
CA ILE A 386 -29.95 37.78 -0.12
C ILE A 386 -29.08 38.81 0.63
N LYS A 387 -27.91 39.12 0.05
CA LYS A 387 -27.13 40.29 0.46
C LYS A 387 -27.88 41.56 0.05
N ILE A 388 -28.78 42.05 0.90
CA ILE A 388 -29.39 43.37 0.72
C ILE A 388 -28.30 44.41 1.04
N PHE A 389 -27.47 44.75 0.05
CA PHE A 389 -26.55 45.87 0.17
C PHE A 389 -27.38 47.15 0.32
N GLY A 390 -27.45 47.68 1.55
CA GLY A 390 -28.05 48.98 1.82
C GLY A 390 -29.19 49.03 2.85
N SER A 391 -29.54 47.94 3.54
CA SER A 391 -30.43 48.02 4.70
C SER A 391 -29.70 48.68 5.88
N ARG A 392 -29.83 50.00 6.03
CA ARG A 392 -29.37 50.71 7.22
C ARG A 392 -30.42 50.56 8.32
N VAL A 393 -30.14 49.71 9.30
CA VAL A 393 -30.93 49.64 10.52
C VAL A 393 -30.54 50.83 11.40
N ARG A 394 -31.42 51.82 11.52
CA ARG A 394 -31.25 52.93 12.46
C ARG A 394 -31.91 52.54 13.77
N VAL A 395 -31.17 52.69 14.86
CA VAL A 395 -31.58 52.24 16.18
C VAL A 395 -31.62 53.45 17.13
N ASP A 396 -32.77 53.71 17.75
CA ASP A 396 -32.99 54.93 18.56
C ASP A 396 -32.63 54.73 20.04
N SER A 397 -32.30 53.50 20.45
CA SER A 397 -31.96 53.14 21.84
C SER A 397 -31.03 51.95 21.91
N THR A 398 -30.25 51.85 22.98
CA THR A 398 -29.38 50.69 23.27
C THR A 398 -30.18 49.39 23.46
N ALA A 399 -31.42 49.47 23.96
CA ALA A 399 -32.31 48.32 24.11
C ALA A 399 -32.66 47.67 22.76
N LYS A 400 -32.97 48.48 21.74
CA LYS A 400 -33.25 47.96 20.38
C LYS A 400 -31.99 47.35 19.73
N VAL A 401 -30.78 47.78 20.10
CA VAL A 401 -29.54 47.14 19.62
C VAL A 401 -29.42 45.73 20.19
N ALA A 402 -29.73 45.55 21.48
CA ALA A 402 -29.75 44.24 22.12
C ALA A 402 -30.83 43.32 21.53
N GLU A 403 -32.00 43.86 21.19
CA GLU A 403 -33.06 43.11 20.48
C GLU A 403 -32.60 42.63 19.09
N ILE A 404 -31.87 43.47 18.34
CA ILE A 404 -31.32 43.08 17.03
C ILE A 404 -30.26 41.98 17.19
N GLU A 405 -29.36 42.10 18.17
CA GLU A 405 -28.34 41.07 18.43
C GLU A 405 -28.99 39.73 18.83
N LEU A 406 -30.06 39.77 19.63
CA LEU A 406 -30.80 38.59 20.04
C LEU A 406 -31.52 37.95 18.84
N ALA A 407 -32.13 38.76 17.97
CA ALA A 407 -32.76 38.30 16.74
C ALA A 407 -31.76 37.69 15.74
N GLU A 408 -30.52 38.21 15.66
CA GLU A 408 -29.46 37.62 14.83
C GLU A 408 -28.98 36.27 15.40
N LYS A 409 -28.81 36.18 16.72
CA LYS A 409 -28.52 34.90 17.40
C LYS A 409 -29.61 33.87 17.17
N GLU A 410 -30.88 34.26 17.28
CA GLU A 410 -32.01 33.36 17.06
C GLU A 410 -32.04 32.83 15.62
N LYS A 411 -31.80 33.68 14.61
CA LYS A 411 -31.69 33.23 13.20
C LYS A 411 -30.56 32.24 12.98
N MET A 412 -29.39 32.48 13.57
CA MET A 412 -28.27 31.54 13.49
C MET A 412 -28.63 30.20 14.14
N LYS A 413 -29.31 30.24 15.29
CA LYS A 413 -29.78 29.05 15.98
C LYS A 413 -30.80 28.26 15.17
N GLU A 414 -31.82 28.92 14.62
CA GLU A 414 -32.81 28.28 13.74
C GLU A 414 -32.17 27.61 12.52
N LYS A 415 -31.12 28.22 11.96
CA LYS A 415 -30.37 27.64 10.84
C LYS A 415 -29.58 26.40 11.25
N VAL A 416 -28.93 26.42 12.42
CA VAL A 416 -28.27 25.23 12.98
C VAL A 416 -29.30 24.13 13.26
N ASP A 417 -30.45 24.46 13.85
CA ASP A 417 -31.52 23.51 14.11
C ASP A 417 -32.07 22.88 12.81
N ARG A 418 -32.18 23.66 11.73
CA ARG A 418 -32.50 23.13 10.39
C ARG A 418 -31.47 22.12 9.91
N ILE A 419 -30.17 22.38 10.12
CA ILE A 419 -29.08 21.47 9.75
C ILE A 419 -29.13 20.19 10.59
N LEU A 420 -29.36 20.31 11.90
CA LEU A 420 -29.43 19.18 12.84
C LEU A 420 -30.61 18.25 12.55
N LYS A 421 -31.74 18.78 12.03
CA LYS A 421 -32.91 17.98 11.62
C LYS A 421 -32.59 16.93 10.55
N HIS A 422 -31.50 17.09 9.78
CA HIS A 422 -31.05 16.08 8.80
C HIS A 422 -30.42 14.84 9.46
N GLY A 423 -30.25 14.82 10.78
CA GLY A 423 -29.71 13.68 11.52
C GLY A 423 -28.22 13.42 11.21
N ILE A 424 -27.48 14.52 11.03
CA ILE A 424 -26.05 14.51 10.67
C ILE A 424 -25.18 14.44 11.93
N ASN A 425 -23.95 13.98 11.77
CA ASN A 425 -22.96 13.97 12.85
C ASN A 425 -21.64 14.67 12.45
N CYS A 426 -21.47 15.00 11.17
CA CYS A 426 -20.44 15.91 10.70
C CYS A 426 -21.02 16.95 9.73
N PHE A 427 -20.72 18.22 9.97
CA PHE A 427 -21.06 19.35 9.13
C PHE A 427 -19.80 19.95 8.53
N ILE A 428 -19.70 19.98 7.22
CA ILE A 428 -18.57 20.56 6.49
C ILE A 428 -19.09 21.76 5.71
N ASN A 429 -18.59 22.95 6.03
CA ASN A 429 -18.94 24.17 5.33
C ASN A 429 -17.76 24.73 4.56
N ARG A 430 -18.03 25.16 3.32
CA ARG A 430 -17.07 25.92 2.52
C ARG A 430 -16.77 27.29 3.15
N GLN A 431 -17.77 27.91 3.76
CA GLN A 431 -17.63 29.22 4.41
C GLN A 431 -17.25 29.06 5.89
N LEU A 432 -16.83 30.16 6.50
CA LEU A 432 -16.54 30.23 7.93
C LEU A 432 -17.78 29.90 8.78
N ILE A 433 -17.55 29.26 9.92
CA ILE A 433 -18.56 28.97 10.94
C ILE A 433 -18.21 29.82 12.16
N TYR A 434 -19.04 30.81 12.47
CA TYR A 434 -18.82 31.67 13.63
C TYR A 434 -18.96 30.90 14.96
N ASN A 435 -18.32 31.41 16.01
CA ASN A 435 -18.26 30.80 17.35
C ASN A 435 -19.62 30.37 17.92
N TYR A 436 -20.69 31.15 17.69
CA TYR A 436 -22.01 30.84 18.23
C TYR A 436 -22.64 29.60 17.57
N PRO A 437 -22.75 29.51 16.22
CA PRO A 437 -23.08 28.26 15.54
C PRO A 437 -22.16 27.08 15.89
N GLU A 438 -20.86 27.30 16.01
CA GLU A 438 -19.89 26.26 16.38
C GLU A 438 -20.16 25.68 17.77
N GLN A 439 -20.49 26.54 18.74
CA GLN A 439 -20.89 26.15 20.09
C GLN A 439 -22.18 25.32 20.07
N LEU A 440 -23.16 25.68 19.23
CA LEU A 440 -24.40 24.91 19.08
C LEU A 440 -24.15 23.51 18.49
N PHE A 441 -23.25 23.39 17.50
CA PHE A 441 -22.83 22.10 16.99
C PHE A 441 -22.11 21.25 18.05
N ALA A 442 -21.24 21.88 18.85
CA ALA A 442 -20.57 21.19 19.96
C ALA A 442 -21.57 20.68 21.02
N GLN A 443 -22.58 21.48 21.38
CA GLN A 443 -23.66 21.06 22.30
C GLN A 443 -24.49 19.90 21.74
N ALA A 444 -24.71 19.88 20.42
CA ALA A 444 -25.39 18.79 19.73
C ALA A 444 -24.51 17.56 19.48
N GLY A 445 -23.21 17.60 19.83
CA GLY A 445 -22.26 16.52 19.57
C GLY A 445 -21.91 16.33 18.09
N VAL A 446 -22.11 17.35 17.26
CA VAL A 446 -21.82 17.34 15.82
C VAL A 446 -20.44 17.94 15.57
N MET A 447 -19.63 17.24 14.77
CA MET A 447 -18.32 17.72 14.33
C MET A 447 -18.48 18.76 13.23
N ALA A 448 -17.93 19.96 13.39
CA ALA A 448 -17.95 21.03 12.40
C ALA A 448 -16.55 21.24 11.81
N ILE A 449 -16.48 21.33 10.48
CA ILE A 449 -15.26 21.65 9.72
C ILE A 449 -15.58 22.87 8.86
N GLU A 450 -14.83 23.95 9.05
CA GLU A 450 -15.01 25.19 8.32
C GLU A 450 -13.91 25.46 7.28
N HIS A 451 -14.16 26.44 6.41
CA HIS A 451 -13.19 26.97 5.45
C HIS A 451 -12.52 25.87 4.60
N ALA A 452 -13.27 24.81 4.31
CA ALA A 452 -12.83 23.82 3.33
C ALA A 452 -12.74 24.52 1.97
N ASP A 453 -11.56 24.48 1.36
CA ASP A 453 -11.22 25.12 0.10
C ASP A 453 -12.08 24.56 -1.05
N PHE A 454 -12.14 25.28 -2.17
CA PHE A 454 -13.01 24.90 -3.30
C PHE A 454 -12.69 23.49 -3.81
N ALA A 455 -11.40 23.17 -3.97
CA ALA A 455 -10.95 21.86 -4.37
C ALA A 455 -11.22 20.81 -3.27
N GLY A 456 -11.00 21.15 -2.00
CA GLY A 456 -11.29 20.28 -0.86
C GLY A 456 -12.75 19.86 -0.77
N VAL A 457 -13.71 20.79 -0.90
CA VAL A 457 -15.15 20.51 -0.76
C VAL A 457 -15.69 19.67 -1.92
N GLU A 458 -15.26 19.95 -3.16
CA GLU A 458 -15.66 19.15 -4.32
C GLU A 458 -15.08 17.73 -4.23
N ARG A 459 -13.80 17.59 -3.85
CA ARG A 459 -13.19 16.29 -3.62
C ARG A 459 -13.89 15.54 -2.48
N LEU A 460 -14.23 16.21 -1.39
CA LEU A 460 -14.99 15.61 -0.29
C LEU A 460 -16.37 15.13 -0.72
N ALA A 461 -17.07 15.91 -1.54
CA ALA A 461 -18.37 15.52 -2.09
C ALA A 461 -18.24 14.25 -2.95
N LEU A 462 -17.26 14.21 -3.86
CA LEU A 462 -16.96 13.03 -4.68
C LEU A 462 -16.60 11.82 -3.82
N VAL A 463 -15.69 12.00 -2.86
CA VAL A 463 -15.16 10.92 -2.02
C VAL A 463 -16.24 10.34 -1.10
N THR A 464 -17.00 11.20 -0.43
CA THR A 464 -18.03 10.79 0.54
C THR A 464 -19.35 10.40 -0.14
N GLY A 465 -19.52 10.71 -1.43
CA GLY A 465 -20.74 10.47 -2.20
C GLY A 465 -21.88 11.47 -1.92
N GLY A 466 -21.62 12.52 -1.14
CA GLY A 466 -22.57 13.58 -0.82
C GLY A 466 -22.62 14.69 -1.87
N GLU A 467 -23.66 15.51 -1.85
CA GLU A 467 -23.79 16.68 -2.72
C GLU A 467 -23.59 17.98 -1.95
N ILE A 468 -23.04 19.00 -2.62
CA ILE A 468 -22.82 20.32 -2.03
C ILE A 468 -24.15 21.07 -2.00
N THR A 469 -24.67 21.32 -0.80
CA THR A 469 -25.97 21.97 -0.63
C THR A 469 -25.82 23.45 -0.26
N SER A 470 -26.78 24.28 -0.68
CA SER A 470 -26.83 25.71 -0.31
C SER A 470 -28.04 26.06 0.56
N THR A 471 -29.08 25.22 0.52
CA THR A 471 -30.38 25.38 1.18
C THR A 471 -30.75 24.08 1.89
N PHE A 472 -31.40 24.17 3.05
CA PHE A 472 -31.66 23.02 3.93
C PHE A 472 -33.14 22.74 4.20
N ASP A 473 -34.04 23.44 3.49
CA ASP A 473 -35.47 23.42 3.79
C ASP A 473 -36.16 22.11 3.35
N HIS A 474 -35.58 21.40 2.37
CA HIS A 474 -36.11 20.16 1.81
C HIS A 474 -35.15 18.98 2.06
N PRO A 475 -35.36 18.18 3.11
CA PRO A 475 -34.53 17.01 3.42
C PRO A 475 -34.47 15.98 2.29
N GLU A 476 -35.57 15.79 1.56
CA GLU A 476 -35.64 14.85 0.43
C GLU A 476 -34.67 15.15 -0.73
N MET A 477 -34.22 16.41 -0.89
CA MET A 477 -33.30 16.81 -1.97
C MET A 477 -31.83 16.80 -1.56
N VAL A 478 -31.52 16.52 -0.29
CA VAL A 478 -30.15 16.59 0.23
C VAL A 478 -29.52 15.21 0.26
N LYS A 479 -28.54 14.99 -0.61
CA LYS A 479 -27.73 13.77 -0.59
C LYS A 479 -26.59 13.89 0.42
N LEU A 480 -26.69 13.15 1.52
CA LEU A 480 -25.66 13.09 2.56
C LEU A 480 -24.46 12.25 2.11
N GLY A 481 -23.27 12.67 2.51
CA GLY A 481 -22.04 11.89 2.38
C GLY A 481 -21.90 10.87 3.51
N HIS A 482 -21.16 9.80 3.26
CA HIS A 482 -20.91 8.74 4.24
C HIS A 482 -19.42 8.44 4.38
N CYS A 483 -18.97 8.30 5.63
CA CYS A 483 -17.61 7.91 5.98
C CYS A 483 -17.63 6.99 7.21
N LYS A 484 -16.75 5.99 7.28
CA LYS A 484 -16.72 5.09 8.45
C LYS A 484 -16.03 5.72 9.65
N LEU A 485 -14.98 6.50 9.45
CA LEU A 485 -14.22 7.09 10.54
C LEU A 485 -13.64 8.42 10.08
N ILE A 486 -13.86 9.46 10.87
CA ILE A 486 -13.16 10.74 10.78
C ILE A 486 -12.35 10.91 12.05
N GLU A 487 -11.07 11.24 11.93
CA GLU A 487 -10.19 11.52 13.06
C GLU A 487 -9.16 12.60 12.75
N GLU A 488 -8.71 13.33 13.76
CA GLU A 488 -7.56 14.24 13.65
C GLU A 488 -6.26 13.44 13.81
N VAL A 489 -5.35 13.53 12.84
CA VAL A 489 -4.06 12.85 12.81
C VAL A 489 -2.94 13.87 12.69
N MET A 490 -1.87 13.66 13.45
CA MET A 490 -0.65 14.46 13.35
C MET A 490 0.29 13.81 12.34
N ILE A 491 0.68 14.54 11.29
CA ILE A 491 1.64 14.08 10.29
C ILE A 491 2.81 15.07 10.28
N GLY A 492 3.93 14.69 10.89
CA GLY A 492 5.03 15.62 11.14
C GLY A 492 4.67 16.58 12.27
N GLU A 493 4.65 17.88 11.99
CA GLU A 493 4.27 18.93 12.94
C GLU A 493 2.83 19.42 12.74
N ASP A 494 2.20 19.08 11.60
CA ASP A 494 0.87 19.54 11.23
C ASP A 494 -0.24 18.57 11.66
N THR A 495 -1.40 19.14 12.00
CA THR A 495 -2.62 18.40 12.34
C THR A 495 -3.58 18.39 11.14
N LEU A 496 -3.87 17.21 10.63
CA LEU A 496 -4.73 16.98 9.47
C LEU A 496 -5.96 16.15 9.87
N ILE A 497 -7.05 16.27 9.11
CA ILE A 497 -8.25 15.44 9.31
C ILE A 497 -8.22 14.27 8.35
N HIS A 498 -8.27 13.07 8.91
CA HIS A 498 -8.26 11.80 8.22
C HIS A 498 -9.67 11.24 8.07
N PHE A 499 -10.11 11.06 6.82
CA PHE A 499 -11.36 10.41 6.44
C PHE A 499 -11.05 9.00 5.95
N SER A 500 -11.60 7.99 6.61
CA SER A 500 -11.41 6.61 6.22
C SER A 500 -12.74 5.88 6.03
N GLY A 501 -12.82 5.13 4.93
CA GLY A 501 -14.00 4.31 4.65
C GLY A 501 -15.12 5.06 3.98
N VAL A 502 -14.72 5.90 3.06
CA VAL A 502 -15.53 6.74 2.19
C VAL A 502 -16.18 5.88 1.09
N ALA A 503 -17.39 6.26 0.68
CA ALA A 503 -18.26 5.42 -0.15
C ALA A 503 -17.77 5.23 -1.59
N MET A 504 -17.22 6.28 -2.21
CA MET A 504 -16.83 6.24 -3.63
C MET A 504 -15.36 5.84 -3.82
N GLY A 505 -14.47 6.08 -2.86
CA GLY A 505 -13.06 5.63 -2.96
C GLY A 505 -12.27 6.16 -4.17
N GLU A 506 -12.81 7.12 -4.92
CA GLU A 506 -12.26 7.61 -6.19
C GLU A 506 -11.13 8.64 -6.04
N ALA A 507 -10.86 9.13 -4.82
CA ALA A 507 -9.75 10.04 -4.57
C ALA A 507 -8.83 9.53 -3.44
N CYS A 508 -7.54 9.70 -3.66
CA CYS A 508 -6.48 9.48 -2.68
C CYS A 508 -5.70 10.78 -2.48
N THR A 509 -5.18 11.00 -1.28
CA THR A 509 -4.24 12.09 -0.99
C THR A 509 -2.82 11.52 -0.87
N VAL A 510 -1.89 12.04 -1.68
CA VAL A 510 -0.46 11.70 -1.55
C VAL A 510 0.21 12.73 -0.66
N VAL A 511 0.85 12.28 0.43
CA VAL A 511 1.60 13.15 1.34
C VAL A 511 3.05 13.18 0.91
N LEU A 512 3.52 14.35 0.46
CA LEU A 512 4.93 14.58 0.15
C LEU A 512 5.64 15.14 1.39
N ARG A 513 6.81 14.56 1.72
CA ARG A 513 7.68 15.05 2.80
C ARG A 513 9.06 15.31 2.24
N GLY A 514 9.63 16.45 2.60
CA GLY A 514 10.92 16.91 2.13
C GLY A 514 11.57 17.80 3.17
N ALA A 515 12.89 17.92 3.12
CA ALA A 515 13.64 18.76 4.07
C ALA A 515 13.44 20.25 3.81
N THR A 516 13.08 20.64 2.59
CA THR A 516 12.85 22.03 2.18
C THR A 516 11.65 22.14 1.24
N GLN A 517 11.03 23.32 1.20
CA GLN A 517 9.91 23.60 0.31
C GLN A 517 10.28 23.42 -1.18
N GLN A 518 11.51 23.76 -1.56
CA GLN A 518 11.98 23.62 -2.94
C GLN A 518 11.99 22.16 -3.42
N ILE A 519 12.36 21.22 -2.54
CA ILE A 519 12.32 19.77 -2.85
C ILE A 519 10.86 19.30 -2.94
N LEU A 520 9.99 19.82 -2.07
CA LEU A 520 8.56 19.51 -2.11
C LEU A 520 7.90 20.00 -3.40
N ASP A 521 8.15 21.24 -3.80
CA ASP A 521 7.62 21.84 -5.03
C ASP A 521 8.11 21.05 -6.27
N GLU A 522 9.38 20.61 -6.27
CA GLU A 522 9.91 19.78 -7.34
C GLU A 522 9.30 18.37 -7.36
N ALA A 523 9.14 17.75 -6.19
CA ALA A 523 8.50 16.45 -6.06
C ALA A 523 7.02 16.50 -6.47
N GLU A 524 6.30 17.57 -6.14
CA GLU A 524 4.91 17.77 -6.54
C GLU A 524 4.80 17.88 -8.06
N ARG A 525 5.63 18.71 -8.69
CA ARG A 525 5.68 18.85 -10.16
C ARG A 525 6.03 17.54 -10.84
N SER A 526 7.09 16.87 -10.39
CA SER A 526 7.53 15.58 -10.93
C SER A 526 6.43 14.51 -10.82
N LEU A 527 5.73 14.45 -9.69
CA LEU A 527 4.66 13.51 -9.46
C LEU A 527 3.44 13.83 -10.34
N HIS A 528 3.08 15.10 -10.46
CA HIS A 528 1.99 15.55 -11.32
C HIS A 528 2.22 15.12 -12.77
N ASP A 529 3.41 15.41 -13.31
CA ASP A 529 3.78 15.06 -14.67
C ASP A 529 3.75 13.54 -14.90
N ALA A 530 4.29 12.76 -13.95
CA ALA A 530 4.26 11.31 -14.01
C ALA A 530 2.82 10.76 -14.02
N LEU A 531 1.96 11.27 -13.15
CA LEU A 531 0.55 10.85 -13.07
C LEU A 531 -0.23 11.22 -14.35
N CYS A 532 0.03 12.38 -14.94
CA CYS A 532 -0.58 12.78 -16.21
C CYS A 532 -0.19 11.84 -17.35
N VAL A 533 1.09 11.47 -17.45
CA VAL A 533 1.56 10.51 -18.47
C VAL A 533 0.96 9.12 -18.23
N LEU A 534 0.94 8.65 -16.98
CA LEU A 534 0.37 7.35 -16.62
C LEU A 534 -1.13 7.29 -16.92
N ALA A 535 -1.89 8.35 -16.61
CA ALA A 535 -3.32 8.41 -16.86
C ALA A 535 -3.68 8.29 -18.35
N GLN A 536 -2.83 8.83 -19.24
CA GLN A 536 -3.00 8.64 -20.69
C GLN A 536 -2.51 7.25 -21.14
N THR A 537 -1.38 6.78 -20.62
CA THR A 537 -0.82 5.46 -20.96
C THR A 537 -1.73 4.30 -20.55
N VAL A 538 -2.50 4.44 -19.45
CA VAL A 538 -3.51 3.44 -19.06
C VAL A 538 -4.68 3.40 -20.05
N LYS A 539 -5.04 4.54 -20.66
CA LYS A 539 -6.10 4.60 -21.68
C LYS A 539 -5.60 4.08 -23.03
N GLU A 540 -4.36 4.39 -23.39
CA GLU A 540 -3.69 3.98 -24.63
C GLU A 540 -2.33 3.35 -24.30
N PRO A 541 -2.23 2.00 -24.26
CA PRO A 541 -1.05 1.30 -23.76
C PRO A 541 0.12 1.28 -24.75
N ARG A 542 -0.05 1.79 -25.97
CA ARG A 542 1.04 1.86 -26.95
C ARG A 542 2.12 2.83 -26.48
N THR A 543 3.36 2.36 -26.55
CA THR A 543 4.55 3.14 -26.22
C THR A 543 5.46 3.29 -27.43
N VAL A 544 6.30 4.32 -27.38
CA VAL A 544 7.35 4.62 -28.35
C VAL A 544 8.65 4.89 -27.61
N TYR A 545 9.78 4.82 -28.30
CA TYR A 545 11.08 5.06 -27.68
C TYR A 545 11.36 6.56 -27.55
N GLY A 546 11.83 6.95 -26.36
CA GLY A 546 12.14 8.34 -26.03
C GLY A 546 13.56 8.76 -26.38
N GLY A 547 14.07 9.79 -25.69
CA GLY A 547 15.45 10.27 -25.87
C GLY A 547 15.74 10.79 -27.29
N GLY A 548 14.71 11.31 -27.99
CA GLY A 548 14.85 11.79 -29.37
C GLY A 548 14.83 10.70 -30.45
N CYS A 549 14.63 9.43 -30.08
CA CYS A 549 14.54 8.30 -31.01
C CYS A 549 13.37 8.45 -31.99
N SER A 550 12.16 8.66 -31.44
CA SER A 550 10.94 8.81 -32.25
C SER A 550 11.03 9.99 -33.21
N GLU A 551 11.58 11.12 -32.75
CA GLU A 551 11.78 12.34 -33.53
C GLU A 551 12.76 12.12 -34.67
N MET A 552 13.88 11.42 -34.42
CA MET A 552 14.87 11.10 -35.44
C MET A 552 14.31 10.14 -36.49
N LEU A 553 13.53 9.14 -36.06
CA LEU A 553 12.86 8.21 -36.96
C LEU A 553 11.85 8.92 -37.87
N MET A 554 11.02 9.80 -37.31
CA MET A 554 10.11 10.64 -38.09
C MET A 554 10.88 11.54 -39.07
N ALA A 555 11.96 12.17 -38.62
CA ALA A 555 12.78 13.03 -39.47
C ALA A 555 13.40 12.27 -40.65
N LYS A 556 13.87 11.03 -40.44
CA LYS A 556 14.38 10.15 -41.50
C LYS A 556 13.30 9.91 -42.56
N VAL A 557 12.12 9.44 -42.13
CA VAL A 557 11.02 9.11 -43.04
C VAL A 557 10.54 10.33 -43.82
N VAL A 558 10.42 11.50 -43.18
CA VAL A 558 10.04 12.75 -43.85
C VAL A 558 11.11 13.19 -44.86
N THR A 559 12.39 13.04 -44.52
CA THR A 559 13.50 13.37 -45.44
C THR A 559 13.51 12.46 -46.67
N ASP A 560 13.32 11.15 -46.46
CA ASP A 560 13.26 10.17 -47.55
C ASP A 560 12.06 10.43 -48.48
N LEU A 561 10.94 10.87 -47.92
CA LEU A 561 9.76 11.25 -48.69
C LEU A 561 9.98 12.58 -49.42
N ALA A 562 10.62 13.56 -48.80
CA ALA A 562 10.94 14.84 -49.42
C ALA A 562 11.79 14.66 -50.70
N ASN A 563 12.77 13.74 -50.68
CA ASN A 563 13.59 13.41 -51.84
C ASN A 563 12.80 12.84 -53.02
N ARG A 564 11.59 12.30 -52.79
CA ARG A 564 10.71 11.72 -53.81
C ARG A 564 9.61 12.67 -54.27
N THR A 565 9.36 13.74 -53.51
CA THR A 565 8.31 14.72 -53.81
C THR A 565 8.89 15.83 -54.71
N PRO A 566 8.28 16.13 -55.87
CA PRO A 566 8.76 17.23 -56.72
C PRO A 566 8.24 18.59 -56.23
N GLY A 567 9.04 19.64 -56.44
CA GLY A 567 8.59 21.03 -56.29
C GLY A 567 8.80 21.63 -54.88
N LYS A 568 8.05 22.70 -54.59
CA LYS A 568 8.23 23.51 -53.36
C LYS A 568 7.85 22.77 -52.09
N GLU A 569 6.99 21.76 -52.18
CA GLU A 569 6.57 20.95 -51.04
C GLU A 569 7.77 20.19 -50.43
N ALA A 570 8.72 19.73 -51.25
CA ALA A 570 9.93 19.06 -50.76
C ALA A 570 10.75 19.93 -49.80
N VAL A 571 10.91 21.22 -50.11
CA VAL A 571 11.65 22.18 -49.27
C VAL A 571 10.97 22.40 -47.92
N ALA A 572 9.64 22.42 -47.90
CA ALA A 572 8.87 22.50 -46.66
C ALA A 572 9.01 21.22 -45.82
N MET A 573 8.98 20.05 -46.46
CA MET A 573 9.19 18.75 -45.80
C MET A 573 10.59 18.62 -45.20
N GLU A 574 11.63 19.04 -45.91
CA GLU A 574 13.00 19.08 -45.39
C GLU A 574 13.12 19.99 -44.17
N SER A 575 12.46 21.15 -44.21
CA SER A 575 12.42 22.10 -43.10
C SER A 575 11.71 21.50 -41.88
N PHE A 576 10.62 20.77 -42.09
CA PHE A 576 9.92 20.06 -41.03
C PHE A 576 10.78 18.93 -40.42
N ALA A 577 11.47 18.15 -41.25
CA ALA A 577 12.42 17.14 -40.78
C ALA A 577 13.60 17.76 -40.00
N LYS A 578 14.04 18.98 -40.36
CA LYS A 578 15.02 19.73 -39.58
C LYS A 578 14.45 20.17 -38.23
N ALA A 579 13.20 20.63 -38.19
CA ALA A 579 12.53 21.00 -36.94
C ALA A 579 12.39 19.81 -35.98
N LEU A 580 12.04 18.62 -36.48
CA LEU A 580 11.99 17.40 -35.66
C LEU A 580 13.36 17.07 -35.03
N ARG A 581 14.46 17.28 -35.77
CA ARG A 581 15.83 17.07 -35.26
C ARG A 581 16.27 18.08 -34.21
N MET A 582 15.59 19.23 -34.08
CA MET A 582 15.92 20.19 -33.02
C MET A 582 15.60 19.66 -31.62
N LEU A 583 14.61 18.78 -31.48
CA LEU A 583 14.24 18.20 -30.19
C LEU A 583 15.40 17.43 -29.53
N PRO A 584 16.07 16.46 -30.18
CA PRO A 584 17.25 15.84 -29.61
C PRO A 584 18.43 16.81 -29.42
N THR A 585 18.59 17.82 -30.27
CA THR A 585 19.61 18.88 -30.07
C THR A 585 19.37 19.62 -28.76
N THR A 586 18.15 20.07 -28.50
CA THR A 586 17.78 20.77 -27.26
C THR A 586 17.94 19.89 -26.02
N ILE A 587 17.64 18.59 -26.12
CA ILE A 587 17.88 17.64 -25.02
C ILE A 587 19.38 17.59 -24.68
N ALA A 588 20.25 17.49 -25.69
CA ALA A 588 21.69 17.46 -25.49
C ALA A 588 22.26 18.77 -24.93
N ASP A 589 21.79 19.92 -25.45
CA ASP A 589 22.20 21.25 -24.99
C ASP A 589 21.81 21.49 -23.52
N ASN A 590 20.59 21.11 -23.13
CA ASN A 590 20.09 21.28 -21.76
C ASN A 590 20.88 20.44 -20.74
N ALA A 591 21.48 19.34 -21.17
CA ALA A 591 22.33 18.50 -20.33
C ALA A 591 23.83 18.91 -20.38
N GLY A 592 24.18 19.89 -21.21
CA GLY A 592 25.55 20.41 -21.33
C GLY A 592 26.51 19.55 -22.17
N TYR A 593 26.00 18.69 -23.04
CA TYR A 593 26.82 17.88 -23.96
C TYR A 593 26.96 18.53 -25.34
N ASP A 594 27.90 18.02 -26.16
CA ASP A 594 28.04 18.44 -27.56
C ASP A 594 26.88 17.89 -28.41
N SER A 595 25.86 18.72 -28.59
CA SER A 595 24.66 18.37 -29.34
C SER A 595 24.92 18.15 -30.83
N ALA A 596 25.94 18.79 -31.41
CA ALA A 596 26.26 18.64 -32.82
C ALA A 596 26.83 17.24 -33.11
N ASP A 597 27.75 16.77 -32.28
CA ASP A 597 28.34 15.43 -32.41
C ASP A 597 27.29 14.33 -32.12
N LEU A 598 26.57 14.44 -31.00
CA LEU A 598 25.60 13.41 -30.60
C LEU A 598 24.44 13.25 -31.59
N VAL A 599 23.89 14.36 -32.10
CA VAL A 599 22.80 14.29 -33.08
C VAL A 599 23.31 13.79 -34.44
N ALA A 600 24.56 14.09 -34.82
CA ALA A 600 25.17 13.55 -36.02
C ALA A 600 25.34 12.03 -35.94
N GLN A 601 25.85 11.52 -34.80
CA GLN A 601 25.97 10.09 -34.53
C GLN A 601 24.60 9.40 -34.49
N LEU A 602 23.62 10.01 -33.82
CA LEU A 602 22.26 9.50 -33.73
C LEU A 602 21.61 9.37 -35.12
N ARG A 603 21.80 10.37 -35.97
CA ARG A 603 21.33 10.35 -37.37
C ARG A 603 21.99 9.22 -38.16
N ALA A 604 23.31 9.04 -38.03
CA ALA A 604 24.03 7.96 -38.71
C ALA A 604 23.48 6.58 -38.29
N ALA A 605 23.25 6.38 -36.99
CA ALA A 605 22.68 5.13 -36.48
C ALA A 605 21.29 4.82 -37.07
N HIS A 606 20.42 5.83 -37.20
CA HIS A 606 19.09 5.63 -37.81
C HIS A 606 19.16 5.39 -39.33
N GLN A 607 20.17 5.92 -40.00
CA GLN A 607 20.42 5.60 -41.42
C GLN A 607 20.80 4.13 -41.58
N ASP A 608 21.57 3.58 -40.64
CA ASP A 608 21.93 2.15 -40.54
C ASP A 608 20.77 1.26 -40.01
N ASN A 609 19.52 1.72 -40.07
CA ASN A 609 18.32 1.03 -39.62
C ASN A 609 18.27 0.64 -38.13
N LYS A 610 19.05 1.32 -37.28
CA LYS A 610 18.93 1.19 -35.82
C LYS A 610 17.79 2.06 -35.30
N THR A 611 16.56 1.59 -35.46
CA THR A 611 15.32 2.34 -35.17
C THR A 611 15.00 2.51 -33.68
N THR A 612 15.75 1.88 -32.79
CA THR A 612 15.55 1.95 -31.34
C THR A 612 16.59 2.81 -30.62
N PHE A 613 17.49 3.44 -31.37
CA PHE A 613 18.59 4.21 -30.81
C PHE A 613 18.13 5.62 -30.44
N GLY A 614 18.63 6.16 -29.33
CA GLY A 614 18.30 7.49 -28.81
C GLY A 614 19.50 8.09 -28.08
N LEU A 615 19.31 9.24 -27.44
CA LEU A 615 20.33 9.89 -26.61
C LEU A 615 20.29 9.32 -25.18
N ASN A 616 21.41 8.73 -24.75
CA ASN A 616 21.64 8.36 -23.36
C ASN A 616 22.30 9.53 -22.62
N MET A 617 21.50 10.30 -21.88
CA MET A 617 21.97 11.49 -21.17
C MET A 617 22.75 11.18 -19.89
N SER A 618 22.74 9.94 -19.40
CA SER A 618 23.54 9.56 -18.22
C SER A 618 25.01 9.38 -18.57
N GLU A 619 25.30 8.92 -19.79
CA GLU A 619 26.66 8.67 -20.26
C GLU A 619 27.10 9.69 -21.33
N GLY A 620 26.17 10.48 -21.87
CA GLY A 620 26.44 11.40 -22.96
C GLY A 620 26.78 10.69 -24.28
N THR A 621 26.09 9.59 -24.58
CA THR A 621 26.34 8.75 -25.77
C THR A 621 25.05 8.38 -26.50
N VAL A 622 25.16 7.84 -27.71
CA VAL A 622 24.02 7.25 -28.43
C VAL A 622 23.86 5.79 -28.00
N GLY A 623 22.67 5.41 -27.54
CA GLY A 623 22.39 4.06 -27.01
C GLY A 623 21.04 3.50 -27.42
N ASN A 624 20.83 2.19 -27.20
CA ASN A 624 19.56 1.52 -27.48
C ASN A 624 18.53 1.83 -26.37
N MET A 625 17.47 2.56 -26.71
CA MET A 625 16.44 2.97 -25.75
C MET A 625 15.63 1.78 -25.22
N ALA A 626 15.54 0.69 -25.98
CA ALA A 626 14.86 -0.53 -25.54
C ALA A 626 15.62 -1.24 -24.41
N GLU A 627 16.95 -1.28 -24.50
CA GLU A 627 17.82 -1.87 -23.47
C GLU A 627 17.93 -0.96 -22.25
N LEU A 628 17.96 0.36 -22.47
CA LEU A 628 17.99 1.37 -21.42
C LEU A 628 16.62 1.56 -20.73
N GLY A 629 15.55 0.98 -21.29
CA GLY A 629 14.18 1.08 -20.74
C GLY A 629 13.54 2.46 -20.87
N VAL A 630 13.98 3.28 -21.82
CA VAL A 630 13.48 4.66 -22.03
C VAL A 630 12.31 4.64 -23.01
N THR A 631 11.09 4.70 -22.48
CA THR A 631 9.85 4.68 -23.27
C THR A 631 8.94 5.86 -22.94
N GLU A 632 8.22 6.35 -23.94
CA GLU A 632 7.22 7.42 -23.83
C GLU A 632 5.86 6.94 -24.35
N SER A 633 4.78 7.61 -23.92
CA SER A 633 3.42 7.32 -24.39
C SER A 633 3.25 7.72 -25.86
N PHE A 634 2.72 6.80 -26.67
CA PHE A 634 2.37 7.09 -28.07
C PHE A 634 1.36 8.24 -28.18
N GLN A 635 0.36 8.25 -27.29
CA GLN A 635 -0.70 9.27 -27.31
C GLN A 635 -0.13 10.67 -27.06
N VAL A 636 0.79 10.79 -26.10
CA VAL A 636 1.46 12.06 -25.79
C VAL A 636 2.25 12.55 -27.01
N LYS A 637 3.08 11.70 -27.62
CA LYS A 637 3.85 12.07 -28.82
C LYS A 637 2.99 12.48 -30.00
N ARG A 638 1.90 11.74 -30.25
CA ARG A 638 0.94 12.10 -31.30
C ARG A 638 0.33 13.47 -31.05
N GLN A 639 -0.08 13.77 -29.82
CA GLN A 639 -0.70 15.04 -29.48
C GLN A 639 0.30 16.22 -29.60
N VAL A 640 1.55 16.02 -29.19
CA VAL A 640 2.63 17.00 -29.33
C VAL A 640 2.81 17.39 -30.80
N LEU A 641 2.92 16.40 -31.69
CA LEU A 641 3.14 16.65 -33.12
C LEU A 641 1.96 17.36 -33.78
N LEU A 642 0.72 16.93 -33.49
CA LEU A 642 -0.48 17.53 -34.04
C LEU A 642 -0.65 18.98 -33.57
N SER A 643 -0.59 19.21 -32.25
CA SER A 643 -0.83 20.54 -31.67
C SER A 643 0.23 21.55 -32.10
N ALA A 644 1.50 21.13 -32.18
CA ALA A 644 2.58 21.99 -32.65
C ALA A 644 2.41 22.37 -34.13
N SER A 645 2.00 21.41 -34.96
CA SER A 645 1.77 21.65 -36.39
C SER A 645 0.57 22.57 -36.62
N GLU A 646 -0.54 22.36 -35.91
CA GLU A 646 -1.73 23.23 -35.97
C GLU A 646 -1.41 24.65 -35.51
N ALA A 647 -0.65 24.80 -34.42
CA ALA A 647 -0.23 26.12 -33.93
C ALA A 647 0.67 26.85 -34.94
N ALA A 648 1.63 26.15 -35.54
CA ALA A 648 2.48 26.73 -36.58
C ALA A 648 1.67 27.15 -37.81
N GLU A 649 0.72 26.32 -38.25
CA GLU A 649 -0.17 26.64 -39.36
C GLU A 649 -1.04 27.88 -39.06
N MET A 650 -1.61 27.97 -37.86
CA MET A 650 -2.40 29.15 -37.46
C MET A 650 -1.58 30.43 -37.53
N ILE A 651 -0.33 30.41 -37.05
CA ILE A 651 0.56 31.58 -37.09
C ILE A 651 0.91 31.94 -38.54
N LEU A 652 1.24 30.94 -39.37
CA LEU A 652 1.58 31.15 -40.78
C LEU A 652 0.41 31.71 -41.60
N ARG A 653 -0.84 31.43 -41.20
CA ARG A 653 -2.05 31.99 -41.84
C ARG A 653 -2.30 33.45 -41.51
N VAL A 654 -1.72 33.99 -40.43
CA VAL A 654 -1.87 35.40 -40.06
C VAL A 654 -0.92 36.26 -40.88
N ASP A 655 -1.45 36.94 -41.88
CA ASP A 655 -0.72 37.86 -42.76
C ASP A 655 -0.63 39.28 -42.18
N ASN A 656 -1.56 39.66 -41.30
CA ASN A 656 -1.60 41.00 -40.69
C ASN A 656 -2.13 40.99 -39.25
N ILE A 657 -1.54 41.84 -38.40
CA ILE A 657 -1.95 42.03 -37.01
C ILE A 657 -2.58 43.41 -36.86
N ILE A 658 -3.92 43.45 -36.83
CA ILE A 658 -4.66 44.70 -36.60
C ILE A 658 -4.63 45.03 -35.11
N LYS A 659 -3.87 46.05 -34.73
CA LYS A 659 -3.85 46.60 -33.36
C LYS A 659 -4.82 47.77 -33.28
N ALA A 660 -5.98 47.57 -32.66
CA ALA A 660 -6.91 48.65 -32.33
C ALA A 660 -6.57 49.23 -30.94
N ALA A 661 -6.47 50.55 -30.84
CA ALA A 661 -6.29 51.22 -29.56
C ALA A 661 -7.50 50.96 -28.65
N PRO A 662 -7.31 50.63 -27.36
CA PRO A 662 -8.42 50.51 -26.43
C PRO A 662 -9.16 51.85 -26.34
N ARG A 663 -10.49 51.80 -26.44
CA ARG A 663 -11.36 52.99 -26.45
C ARG A 663 -11.03 53.90 -25.26
N SER A 664 -10.67 55.16 -25.52
CA SER A 664 -10.28 56.11 -24.48
C SER A 664 -11.48 56.50 -23.61
N VAL A 665 -11.41 56.20 -22.32
CA VAL A 665 -12.43 56.61 -21.34
C VAL A 665 -11.92 57.89 -20.68
N HIS A 666 -12.42 59.06 -21.10
CA HIS A 666 -12.19 60.32 -20.39
C HIS A 666 -12.87 60.23 -19.00
N ARG A 667 -12.10 60.36 -17.91
CA ARG A 667 -12.62 60.42 -16.54
C ARG A 667 -12.54 61.86 -16.02
N THR A 668 -13.68 62.51 -15.89
CA THR A 668 -13.84 63.74 -15.10
C THR A 668 -14.31 63.35 -13.70
N PHE A 669 -13.61 63.77 -12.64
CA PHE A 669 -14.02 63.59 -11.24
C PHE A 669 -14.72 64.85 -10.71
N VAL A 670 -15.91 64.68 -10.12
CA VAL A 670 -16.58 65.66 -9.26
C VAL A 670 -17.20 64.92 -8.07
N PHE A 671 -16.98 65.44 -6.86
CA PHE A 671 -17.61 64.99 -5.60
C PHE A 671 -19.02 65.61 -5.47
N SER A 672 -20.05 64.82 -5.12
CA SER A 672 -21.02 65.13 -4.04
C SER A 672 -22.09 64.03 -3.82
N VAL A 673 -22.14 63.55 -2.58
CA VAL A 673 -23.26 63.20 -1.69
C VAL A 673 -24.72 63.05 -2.23
N TYR A 674 -25.24 61.83 -1.99
CA TYR A 674 -26.61 61.31 -1.70
C TYR A 674 -27.76 61.14 -2.74
N LEU A 675 -28.26 59.88 -2.72
CA LEU A 675 -29.67 59.38 -2.79
C LEU A 675 -30.48 59.63 -4.08
N ARG A 676 -30.68 58.59 -4.92
CA ARG A 676 -31.82 57.63 -4.87
C ARG A 676 -31.72 56.61 -6.03
N LEU A 677 -32.17 55.40 -5.71
CA LEU A 677 -32.83 54.39 -6.55
C LEU A 677 -32.07 53.71 -7.72
N THR A 678 -31.80 52.44 -7.40
CA THR A 678 -32.08 51.23 -8.17
C THR A 678 -31.24 50.87 -9.39
N ARG A 679 -30.70 49.66 -9.18
CA ARG A 679 -30.69 48.49 -10.04
C ARG A 679 -29.43 48.25 -10.85
N THR A 680 -29.00 47.01 -10.65
CA THR A 680 -28.31 46.13 -11.56
C THR A 680 -26.82 46.41 -11.79
N GLY A 681 -26.02 45.61 -11.06
CA GLY A 681 -25.12 44.67 -11.71
C GLY A 681 -23.87 45.26 -12.33
N ARG A 682 -22.84 45.43 -11.49
CA ARG A 682 -21.43 45.63 -11.81
C ARG A 682 -20.69 45.05 -10.59
N HIS A 683 -19.59 44.31 -10.63
CA HIS A 683 -18.46 44.16 -11.58
C HIS A 683 -17.44 43.31 -10.77
N VAL A 684 -16.48 42.51 -11.25
CA VAL A 684 -15.27 42.78 -12.07
C VAL A 684 -14.44 41.47 -11.92
N THR A 685 -14.03 40.79 -13.00
CA THR A 685 -12.70 40.86 -13.67
C THR A 685 -11.64 39.91 -13.08
N LEU A 686 -11.17 39.00 -13.96
CA LEU A 686 -9.80 38.52 -14.31
C LEU A 686 -8.68 38.67 -13.24
N PHE A 687 -7.69 37.76 -13.09
CA PHE A 687 -6.71 37.37 -14.10
C PHE A 687 -5.88 36.11 -13.74
N LYS A 688 -5.36 35.51 -14.82
CA LYS A 688 -4.10 34.76 -15.05
C LYS A 688 -2.93 35.01 -14.09
N MET A 689 -2.11 33.97 -13.86
CA MET A 689 -0.63 33.92 -13.82
C MET A 689 -0.26 32.45 -13.53
N THR A 690 0.71 31.79 -14.16
CA THR A 690 1.92 32.18 -14.88
C THR A 690 2.17 31.16 -15.97
#